data_AF-A0A412KV10-F1
#
_entry.id   AF-A0A412KV10-F1
#
_cell.length_a   1.000
_cell.length_b   1.000
_cell.length_c   1.000
_cell.angle_alpha   90.00
_cell.angle_beta   90.00
_cell.angle_gamma   90.00
#
_symmetry.space_group_name_H-M   'P 1'
#
loop_
_entity.id
_entity.type
_entity.pdbx_description
1 polymer ?
#
loop_
_entity_poly.entity_id
_entity_poly.type
_entity_poly.pdbx_seq_one_letter_code
_entity_poly.pdbx_strand_id
1 'polypeptide(L)'
;KRKNIYVPKTSTSTVDLTNINGILDTTSENNGIIPKSAKNYKYGYDYDYGYGRNNYTYKRTVVGRGEESVEVKALRQEPITSQIQYSEDGENWMDVGSNPVKFIYTVDAKGDVPKTIETADTRNLINISMANYYTNQTYGNSFKFDGTGYTNSEAVTPNLVQGYLKDGYPVANGYDNNDDGTSLKDLFDGTWDKVIQNTYVTGLNHLFSYDSSTGTYSYDSDKNYAYYDIGDKNTEKNFIVYDNKKYKGDGKRPIASFMPYSSWDDDTDQNKFAFGMMISFEFLQPKNGKINGQDMVFSFSGDDDVWVFIDNKLVLDLGGIHERATGSINFADGNVYVNGKQNTTLKQIFNSNTFADYTSHSLKFFYMERGRGDSNCSIKFNLPPRPTNSIEIVKSLANSDKEKYTSADFQFKAYLEDEEDRNQNPVQYNAIPEGTPYRVKKNDSLTDEVRYVGENNIFTLKAGESAVFEGIDSGLWFYAEEVGILSDQFDKVDITDWEVTYHDLNGNPVGTSEGKVSGQTKTYLARSEEKTAGNAARVEFENTCNAKNLRKLKITKQMNGLPTTDKFSFEVYLTGQNGQFIPYDGGYEVRDKDDKFLRKEYANSDGIISGVAPDETIVIDQILSGTEFKVNEIKPDDSKYKDPIKKVEDGSCDGGTVTGSDGKIALEKDAHVIITNTLKVDLTVNKVWSDRGIKHSSIYAGLYEADGTPIKSAELNEDNQYRYVFGNVSSSDLVYELRPVTVNENAEFTINGKGYVKVKENDIIVAKANNTDTKYKVSYGKKAEDGTMITQTITNTKIVTKLNLIKVEKNNKEHLLENAEFALYTANDNYTYEESNLVTNKIKTDSNGRATVNGLVPGKYVLKETKAPEGYSLSANVWQVLVRDNQSVEVTLNGVPVEKSDDGAFVIENIKLYSLPSTGGSGIYWYMIGGMVLMSAAAWILYKNKCREVLGK
;
A
#
# COMPACT_ATOMS: atom_id res chain seq x y z
N LYS A 1 -8.92 54.65 -56.84
CA LYS A 1 -10.31 54.17 -57.02
C LYS A 1 -10.31 52.65 -56.91
N ARG A 2 -11.00 52.12 -55.88
CA ARG A 2 -11.45 50.73 -55.64
C ARG A 2 -10.38 49.62 -55.54
N LYS A 3 -10.19 49.11 -54.32
CA LYS A 3 -10.61 47.75 -53.90
C LYS A 3 -10.44 47.65 -52.37
N ASN A 4 -11.55 47.79 -51.64
CA ASN A 4 -11.65 47.37 -50.25
C ASN A 4 -11.75 45.85 -50.25
N ILE A 5 -10.75 45.14 -49.73
CA ILE A 5 -10.85 43.72 -49.38
C ILE A 5 -10.56 43.63 -47.89
N TYR A 6 -11.42 42.89 -47.19
CA TYR A 6 -11.76 43.10 -45.80
C TYR A 6 -11.55 41.77 -45.07
N VAL A 7 -10.31 41.52 -44.63
CA VAL A 7 -9.89 40.38 -43.77
C VAL A 7 -10.54 40.58 -42.36
N PRO A 8 -10.95 39.50 -41.67
CA PRO A 8 -12.21 39.50 -40.94
C PRO A 8 -12.12 40.36 -39.68
N LYS A 9 -12.81 41.51 -39.75
CA LYS A 9 -13.83 41.91 -38.76
C LYS A 9 -14.08 40.72 -37.82
N THR A 10 -13.53 40.75 -36.61
CA THR A 10 -14.17 40.12 -35.46
C THR A 10 -15.64 40.45 -35.61
N SER A 11 -16.45 39.47 -36.02
CA SER A 11 -17.86 39.74 -36.25
C SER A 11 -18.43 39.95 -34.86
N THR A 12 -18.48 41.21 -34.43
CA THR A 12 -19.40 41.69 -33.42
C THR A 12 -20.80 41.49 -33.98
N SER A 13 -21.25 40.24 -34.09
CA SER A 13 -22.64 39.95 -33.82
C SER A 13 -22.77 40.20 -32.33
N THR A 14 -23.35 41.33 -31.95
CA THR A 14 -23.92 41.48 -30.61
C THR A 14 -24.84 40.29 -30.39
N VAL A 15 -24.35 39.28 -29.66
CA VAL A 15 -25.15 38.14 -29.23
C VAL A 15 -25.97 38.63 -28.06
N ASP A 16 -27.28 38.54 -28.18
CA ASP A 16 -28.17 38.88 -27.09
C ASP A 16 -28.08 37.79 -26.01
N LEU A 17 -27.34 38.08 -24.94
CA LEU A 17 -27.17 37.18 -23.80
C LEU A 17 -28.34 37.23 -22.81
N THR A 18 -29.36 38.06 -23.05
CA THR A 18 -30.49 38.24 -22.11
C THR A 18 -31.46 37.05 -22.02
N ASN A 19 -31.24 35.99 -22.82
CA ASN A 19 -32.09 34.81 -22.89
C ASN A 19 -31.33 33.49 -22.65
N ILE A 20 -30.24 33.50 -21.86
CA ILE A 20 -29.55 32.25 -21.48
C ILE A 20 -30.44 31.46 -20.50
N ASN A 21 -31.19 30.49 -21.01
CA ASN A 21 -31.97 29.56 -20.20
C ASN A 21 -31.07 28.44 -19.64
N GLY A 22 -30.57 28.60 -18.42
CA GLY A 22 -29.72 27.61 -17.75
C GLY A 22 -28.22 27.86 -17.98
N ILE A 23 -27.45 26.80 -18.18
CA ILE A 23 -26.00 26.85 -18.40
C ILE A 23 -25.71 26.74 -19.90
N LEU A 24 -25.09 27.77 -20.47
CA LEU A 24 -24.53 27.80 -21.82
C LEU A 24 -23.10 27.26 -21.76
N ASP A 25 -22.91 25.99 -22.05
CA ASP A 25 -21.57 25.40 -22.28
C ASP A 25 -20.96 26.00 -23.56
N THR A 26 -19.97 26.86 -23.37
CA THR A 26 -19.24 27.56 -24.42
C THR A 26 -18.09 26.73 -24.99
N THR A 27 -17.92 25.47 -24.60
CA THR A 27 -17.04 24.52 -25.30
C THR A 27 -17.79 23.72 -26.36
N SER A 28 -19.13 23.73 -26.33
CA SER A 28 -19.99 22.99 -27.26
C SER A 28 -20.45 23.83 -28.46
N GLU A 29 -20.01 23.46 -29.67
CA GLU A 29 -20.43 24.15 -30.92
C GLU A 29 -21.94 24.05 -31.22
N ASN A 30 -22.67 23.19 -30.50
CA ASN A 30 -24.07 22.86 -30.79
C ASN A 30 -25.09 23.80 -30.14
N ASN A 31 -24.66 24.72 -29.26
CA ASN A 31 -25.56 25.58 -28.52
C ASN A 31 -26.20 26.67 -29.40
N GLY A 32 -27.52 26.82 -29.35
CA GLY A 32 -28.28 27.74 -30.22
C GLY A 32 -28.01 29.22 -29.98
N ILE A 33 -27.40 29.58 -28.84
CA ILE A 33 -27.01 30.95 -28.48
C ILE A 33 -25.68 31.34 -29.14
N ILE A 34 -24.76 30.38 -29.30
CA ILE A 34 -23.54 30.59 -30.09
C ILE A 34 -23.98 30.66 -31.55
N PRO A 35 -23.75 31.78 -32.25
CA PRO A 35 -24.18 31.91 -33.64
C PRO A 35 -23.60 30.79 -34.51
N LYS A 36 -24.44 29.79 -34.86
CA LYS A 36 -24.15 28.83 -35.96
C LYS A 36 -23.93 29.56 -37.29
N SER A 37 -24.35 30.83 -37.34
CA SER A 37 -24.26 31.77 -38.45
C SER A 37 -23.18 32.84 -38.28
N ALA A 38 -21.95 32.44 -37.98
CA ALA A 38 -20.82 33.07 -38.68
C ALA A 38 -20.80 32.68 -40.19
N LYS A 39 -21.82 31.96 -40.69
CA LYS A 39 -22.36 32.09 -42.06
C LYS A 39 -23.01 33.47 -42.31
N ASN A 40 -22.29 34.57 -42.08
CA ASN A 40 -22.60 35.82 -42.77
C ASN A 40 -21.54 36.03 -43.85
N TYR A 41 -21.88 35.48 -45.01
CA TYR A 41 -21.49 35.91 -46.34
C TYR A 41 -21.06 37.38 -46.36
N LYS A 42 -19.76 37.64 -46.25
CA LYS A 42 -19.24 38.80 -46.93
C LYS A 42 -19.14 38.42 -48.40
N TYR A 43 -20.16 38.82 -49.16
CA TYR A 43 -19.99 38.99 -50.59
C TYR A 43 -18.94 40.09 -50.81
N GLY A 44 -17.68 39.70 -50.89
CA GLY A 44 -16.63 40.54 -51.48
C GLY A 44 -16.77 40.46 -52.99
N TYR A 45 -16.97 41.60 -53.65
CA TYR A 45 -16.98 41.66 -55.10
C TYR A 45 -15.52 41.75 -55.58
N ASP A 46 -14.97 40.64 -56.02
CA ASP A 46 -13.71 40.64 -56.76
C ASP A 46 -14.02 40.66 -58.27
N TYR A 47 -13.45 41.65 -58.97
CA TYR A 47 -13.68 41.90 -60.39
C TYR A 47 -13.06 40.84 -61.30
N ASP A 48 -12.18 39.96 -60.78
CA ASP A 48 -11.51 38.93 -61.58
C ASP A 48 -12.04 37.49 -61.36
N TYR A 49 -12.71 37.18 -60.25
CA TYR A 49 -12.97 35.77 -59.87
C TYR A 49 -14.37 35.42 -59.31
N GLY A 50 -15.32 36.36 -59.24
CA GLY A 50 -16.70 36.06 -58.84
C GLY A 50 -16.91 35.82 -57.33
N TYR A 51 -18.17 35.58 -56.93
CA TYR A 51 -18.62 35.58 -55.53
C TYR A 51 -18.18 34.34 -54.72
N GLY A 52 -17.25 34.49 -53.77
CA GLY A 52 -16.83 33.44 -52.81
C GLY A 52 -17.47 33.55 -51.42
N ARG A 53 -17.64 32.42 -50.72
CA ARG A 53 -18.19 32.31 -49.35
C ARG A 53 -17.07 31.86 -48.39
N ASN A 54 -16.80 32.62 -47.31
CA ASN A 54 -15.92 32.19 -46.22
C ASN A 54 -16.73 31.43 -45.16
N ASN A 55 -16.16 30.35 -44.62
CA ASN A 55 -16.73 29.60 -43.49
C ASN A 55 -15.98 29.99 -42.22
N TYR A 56 -16.68 30.05 -41.10
CA TYR A 56 -16.12 30.38 -39.79
C TYR A 56 -16.50 29.28 -38.82
N THR A 57 -15.55 28.85 -37.99
CA THR A 57 -15.68 27.76 -37.04
C THR A 57 -15.44 28.32 -35.64
N TYR A 58 -16.40 28.12 -34.74
CA TYR A 58 -16.31 28.59 -33.35
C TYR A 58 -15.15 27.91 -32.63
N LYS A 59 -14.48 28.62 -31.72
CA LYS A 59 -13.37 28.06 -30.93
C LYS A 59 -13.53 28.21 -29.44
N ARG A 60 -13.74 29.43 -28.98
CA ARG A 60 -13.71 29.73 -27.54
C ARG A 60 -14.47 31.01 -27.23
N THR A 61 -14.81 31.19 -25.97
CA THR A 61 -15.45 32.41 -25.46
C THR A 61 -14.50 33.11 -24.51
N VAL A 62 -14.45 34.43 -24.59
CA VAL A 62 -13.61 35.29 -23.76
C VAL A 62 -14.48 36.34 -23.08
N VAL A 63 -14.23 36.63 -21.81
CA VAL A 63 -14.83 37.73 -21.05
C VAL A 63 -13.74 38.74 -20.72
N GLY A 64 -13.98 40.04 -20.92
CA GLY A 64 -13.03 41.11 -20.55
C GLY A 64 -12.31 41.78 -21.72
N ARG A 65 -11.33 42.64 -21.40
CA ARG A 65 -10.50 43.38 -22.36
C ARG A 65 -9.04 43.36 -21.93
N GLY A 66 -8.13 43.31 -22.90
CA GLY A 66 -6.69 43.38 -22.68
C GLY A 66 -6.18 42.20 -21.86
N GLU A 67 -5.29 42.51 -20.92
CA GLU A 67 -4.64 41.55 -20.03
C GLU A 67 -5.60 40.90 -19.03
N GLU A 68 -6.69 41.59 -18.67
CA GLU A 68 -7.73 41.10 -17.76
C GLU A 68 -8.76 40.17 -18.46
N SER A 69 -8.54 39.84 -19.74
CA SER A 69 -9.47 38.99 -20.47
C SER A 69 -9.25 37.50 -20.19
N VAL A 70 -10.34 36.78 -19.96
CA VAL A 70 -10.34 35.39 -19.48
C VAL A 70 -11.11 34.50 -20.45
N GLU A 71 -10.56 33.33 -20.78
CA GLU A 71 -11.25 32.29 -21.54
C GLU A 71 -12.20 31.49 -20.65
N VAL A 72 -13.45 31.35 -21.09
CA VAL A 72 -14.53 30.78 -20.26
C VAL A 72 -15.14 29.54 -20.91
N LYS A 73 -15.46 28.55 -20.08
CA LYS A 73 -16.10 27.28 -20.47
C LYS A 73 -17.62 27.34 -20.42
N ALA A 74 -18.21 28.23 -19.63
CA ALA A 74 -19.65 28.40 -19.62
C ALA A 74 -20.11 29.84 -19.31
N LEU A 75 -21.33 30.14 -19.73
CA LEU A 75 -22.08 31.35 -19.38
C LEU A 75 -23.44 30.96 -18.79
N ARG A 76 -23.98 31.75 -17.88
CA ARG A 76 -25.37 31.61 -17.42
C ARG A 76 -25.95 32.97 -17.14
N GLN A 77 -27.27 33.04 -17.13
CA GLN A 77 -27.97 34.15 -16.53
C GLN A 77 -28.40 33.75 -15.12
N GLU A 78 -28.02 34.51 -14.12
CA GLU A 78 -28.41 34.24 -12.74
C GLU A 78 -29.94 34.48 -12.58
N PRO A 79 -30.71 33.51 -12.07
CA PRO A 79 -32.17 33.57 -12.09
C PRO A 79 -32.83 34.74 -11.33
N ILE A 80 -32.16 35.31 -10.32
CA ILE A 80 -32.74 36.30 -9.41
C ILE A 80 -32.41 37.74 -9.87
N THR A 81 -31.15 37.98 -10.20
CA THR A 81 -30.55 39.28 -10.55
C THR A 81 -30.54 39.52 -12.05
N SER A 82 -30.75 38.48 -12.86
CA SER A 82 -30.62 38.50 -14.33
C SER A 82 -29.24 38.93 -14.84
N GLN A 83 -28.24 38.96 -13.97
CA GLN A 83 -26.85 39.24 -14.33
C GLN A 83 -26.25 38.06 -15.10
N ILE A 84 -25.37 38.37 -16.05
CA ILE A 84 -24.64 37.34 -16.78
C ILE A 84 -23.45 36.92 -15.92
N GLN A 85 -23.32 35.63 -15.69
CA GLN A 85 -22.18 35.04 -15.03
C GLN A 85 -21.40 34.17 -16.02
N TYR A 86 -20.10 34.07 -15.80
CA TYR A 86 -19.21 33.19 -16.56
C TYR A 86 -18.55 32.18 -15.63
N SER A 87 -18.10 31.08 -16.22
CA SER A 87 -17.39 30.01 -15.53
C SER A 87 -16.21 29.55 -16.36
N GLU A 88 -15.03 29.53 -15.76
CA GLU A 88 -13.80 29.03 -16.39
C GLU A 88 -13.70 27.50 -16.35
N ASP A 89 -14.38 26.87 -15.39
CA ASP A 89 -14.31 25.43 -15.11
C ASP A 89 -15.63 24.68 -15.38
N GLY A 90 -16.74 25.40 -15.56
CA GLY A 90 -18.09 24.87 -15.75
C GLY A 90 -18.89 24.70 -14.46
N GLU A 91 -18.28 24.92 -13.29
CA GLU A 91 -18.88 24.70 -11.97
C GLU A 91 -19.05 26.01 -11.19
N ASN A 92 -18.06 26.91 -11.29
CA ASN A 92 -17.94 28.11 -10.49
C ASN A 92 -18.25 29.37 -11.30
N TRP A 93 -19.01 30.30 -10.72
CA TRP A 93 -19.68 31.36 -11.48
C TRP A 93 -19.31 32.74 -10.97
N MET A 94 -18.71 33.55 -11.84
CA MET A 94 -18.31 34.94 -11.60
C MET A 94 -19.20 35.90 -12.38
N ASP A 95 -19.49 37.08 -11.84
CA ASP A 95 -20.24 38.11 -12.56
C ASP A 95 -19.40 38.66 -13.73
N VAL A 96 -20.00 38.71 -14.92
CA VAL A 96 -19.41 39.36 -16.08
C VAL A 96 -19.30 40.88 -15.84
N GLY A 97 -20.21 41.48 -15.08
CA GLY A 97 -20.22 42.92 -14.80
C GLY A 97 -20.34 43.75 -16.10
N SER A 98 -19.50 44.79 -16.22
CA SER A 98 -19.42 45.62 -17.44
C SER A 98 -18.49 45.04 -18.52
N ASN A 99 -17.90 43.87 -18.29
CA ASN A 99 -16.95 43.29 -19.23
C ASN A 99 -17.65 42.76 -20.49
N PRO A 100 -17.05 42.96 -21.68
CA PRO A 100 -17.62 42.40 -22.90
C PRO A 100 -17.41 40.89 -22.94
N VAL A 101 -18.44 40.15 -23.37
CA VAL A 101 -18.35 38.74 -23.74
C VAL A 101 -18.12 38.62 -25.24
N LYS A 102 -17.15 37.81 -25.65
CA LYS A 102 -16.72 37.69 -27.05
C LYS A 102 -16.61 36.22 -27.44
N PHE A 103 -17.20 35.86 -28.56
CA PHE A 103 -17.07 34.54 -29.16
C PHE A 103 -16.00 34.59 -30.24
N ILE A 104 -14.95 33.79 -30.08
CA ILE A 104 -13.80 33.74 -30.97
C ILE A 104 -13.98 32.61 -31.98
N TYR A 105 -13.69 32.91 -33.24
CA TYR A 105 -13.86 32.00 -34.37
C TYR A 105 -12.56 31.90 -35.17
N THR A 106 -12.27 30.70 -35.66
CA THR A 106 -11.31 30.48 -36.76
C THR A 106 -11.99 30.65 -38.12
N VAL A 107 -11.21 31.04 -39.12
CA VAL A 107 -11.73 31.20 -40.50
C VAL A 107 -11.20 30.07 -41.37
N ASP A 108 -12.12 29.29 -41.94
CA ASP A 108 -11.84 28.35 -43.01
C ASP A 108 -11.88 29.15 -44.33
N ALA A 109 -10.71 29.61 -44.74
CA ALA A 109 -10.58 30.48 -45.90
C ALA A 109 -10.78 29.74 -47.23
N LYS A 110 -11.40 30.41 -48.20
CA LYS A 110 -11.33 30.10 -49.63
C LYS A 110 -10.77 31.32 -50.35
N GLY A 111 -9.65 31.17 -51.06
CA GLY A 111 -8.91 32.25 -51.73
C GLY A 111 -7.42 32.26 -51.31
N ASP A 112 -6.75 33.42 -51.44
CA ASP A 112 -5.30 33.58 -51.20
C ASP A 112 -4.89 33.75 -49.72
N VAL A 113 -5.84 33.76 -48.78
CA VAL A 113 -5.59 33.82 -47.33
C VAL A 113 -5.70 32.40 -46.74
N PRO A 114 -4.74 31.92 -45.92
CA PRO A 114 -4.73 30.58 -45.33
C PRO A 114 -5.61 30.48 -44.09
N LYS A 115 -5.76 29.26 -43.59
CA LYS A 115 -6.55 28.95 -42.41
C LYS A 115 -5.76 29.36 -41.15
N THR A 116 -6.47 29.71 -40.08
CA THR A 116 -5.87 29.99 -38.77
C THR A 116 -5.76 28.73 -37.92
N ILE A 117 -4.66 28.56 -37.18
CA ILE A 117 -4.50 27.48 -36.19
C ILE A 117 -4.91 27.90 -34.79
N GLU A 118 -5.03 26.89 -33.94
CA GLU A 118 -5.26 27.07 -32.51
C GLU A 118 -3.94 27.33 -31.79
N THR A 119 -3.96 28.32 -30.90
CA THR A 119 -2.83 28.74 -30.09
C THR A 119 -3.27 28.88 -28.64
N ALA A 120 -2.34 28.63 -27.74
CA ALA A 120 -2.55 28.62 -26.31
C ALA A 120 -2.87 30.02 -25.79
N ASP A 121 -3.78 30.08 -24.82
CA ASP A 121 -3.89 31.23 -23.94
C ASP A 121 -2.70 31.20 -22.97
N THR A 122 -1.90 32.26 -23.03
CA THR A 122 -0.70 32.46 -22.23
C THR A 122 -0.80 33.72 -21.36
N ARG A 123 -1.99 34.33 -21.24
CA ARG A 123 -2.21 35.47 -20.33
C ARG A 123 -1.83 35.08 -18.91
N ASN A 124 -1.21 36.03 -18.21
CA ASN A 124 -0.68 35.86 -16.85
C ASN A 124 0.42 34.80 -16.69
N LEU A 125 0.74 34.02 -17.73
CA LEU A 125 1.79 33.00 -17.74
C LEU A 125 3.03 33.47 -18.51
N ILE A 126 2.83 34.08 -19.68
CA ILE A 126 3.89 34.55 -20.56
C ILE A 126 3.56 35.97 -21.00
N ASN A 127 4.36 36.93 -20.56
CA ASN A 127 4.23 38.29 -21.04
C ASN A 127 4.99 38.46 -22.35
N ILE A 128 4.31 39.00 -23.36
CA ILE A 128 4.89 39.32 -24.65
C ILE A 128 4.64 40.80 -24.93
N SER A 129 5.69 41.56 -25.21
CA SER A 129 5.60 42.94 -25.68
C SER A 129 6.32 43.12 -27.01
N MET A 130 5.80 44.01 -27.84
CA MET A 130 6.41 44.35 -29.13
C MET A 130 6.28 45.83 -29.45
N ALA A 131 7.23 46.36 -30.21
CA ALA A 131 7.21 47.70 -30.78
C ALA A 131 7.77 47.67 -32.21
N ASN A 132 7.16 48.43 -33.12
CA ASN A 132 7.62 48.55 -34.51
C ASN A 132 8.28 49.91 -34.77
N TYR A 133 9.28 49.95 -35.65
CA TYR A 133 10.13 51.12 -35.88
C TYR A 133 10.27 51.44 -37.36
N TYR A 134 10.57 52.71 -37.65
CA TYR A 134 10.99 53.10 -39.00
C TYR A 134 12.37 52.51 -39.34
N THR A 135 12.53 52.02 -40.57
CA THR A 135 13.85 51.59 -41.10
C THR A 135 14.79 52.77 -41.32
N ASN A 136 16.09 52.50 -41.48
CA ASN A 136 17.18 53.48 -41.65
C ASN A 136 17.34 54.46 -40.48
N GLN A 137 16.97 54.04 -39.27
CA GLN A 137 17.21 54.78 -38.04
C GLN A 137 18.47 54.25 -37.35
N THR A 138 19.03 55.03 -36.42
CA THR A 138 20.11 54.57 -35.54
C THR A 138 19.70 54.84 -34.10
N TYR A 139 19.64 53.79 -33.29
CA TYR A 139 19.42 53.90 -31.85
C TYR A 139 20.77 54.04 -31.14
N GLY A 140 20.91 55.11 -30.36
CA GLY A 140 22.20 55.52 -29.81
C GLY A 140 23.24 55.73 -30.92
N ASN A 141 24.45 55.20 -30.71
CA ASN A 141 25.53 55.23 -31.71
C ASN A 141 25.81 53.86 -32.37
N SER A 142 25.16 52.78 -31.90
CA SER A 142 25.61 51.41 -32.15
C SER A 142 24.59 50.52 -32.89
N PHE A 143 23.28 50.78 -32.74
CA PHE A 143 22.24 49.92 -33.32
C PHE A 143 21.62 50.58 -34.55
N LYS A 144 22.15 50.25 -35.73
CA LYS A 144 21.66 50.75 -37.03
C LYS A 144 20.60 49.82 -37.62
N PHE A 145 19.47 50.39 -38.04
CA PHE A 145 18.35 49.71 -38.69
C PHE A 145 18.46 49.80 -40.22
N ASP A 146 19.67 49.60 -40.76
CA ASP A 146 20.00 49.71 -42.19
C ASP A 146 20.69 48.45 -42.74
N GLY A 147 20.81 47.38 -41.93
CA GLY A 147 21.49 46.14 -42.29
C GLY A 147 23.03 46.20 -42.22
N THR A 148 23.63 47.30 -41.74
CA THR A 148 25.07 47.42 -41.51
C THR A 148 25.54 46.41 -40.45
N GLY A 149 26.56 45.62 -40.79
CA GLY A 149 27.12 44.59 -39.90
C GLY A 149 26.66 43.16 -40.20
N TYR A 150 25.90 42.96 -41.28
CA TYR A 150 25.44 41.63 -41.68
C TYR A 150 26.56 40.69 -42.12
N THR A 151 26.53 39.47 -41.60
CA THR A 151 27.60 38.48 -41.78
C THR A 151 27.45 37.60 -43.02
N ASN A 152 26.30 37.61 -43.71
CA ASN A 152 26.03 36.75 -44.88
C ASN A 152 26.24 35.25 -44.60
N SER A 153 26.00 34.84 -43.35
CA SER A 153 26.08 33.46 -42.86
C SER A 153 25.32 33.34 -41.53
N GLU A 154 25.20 32.14 -40.97
CA GLU A 154 24.68 31.91 -39.60
C GLU A 154 25.62 32.42 -38.48
N ALA A 155 26.75 33.05 -38.82
CA ALA A 155 27.73 33.52 -37.85
C ALA A 155 27.16 34.71 -37.07
N VAL A 156 26.98 34.50 -35.76
CA VAL A 156 26.53 35.51 -34.80
C VAL A 156 27.68 36.47 -34.40
N THR A 157 27.33 37.68 -33.96
CA THR A 157 28.22 38.71 -33.41
C THR A 157 27.90 38.89 -31.91
N PRO A 158 28.44 38.04 -31.02
CA PRO A 158 28.12 38.09 -29.60
C PRO A 158 28.81 39.29 -28.91
N ASN A 159 28.41 39.56 -27.67
CA ASN A 159 28.86 40.68 -26.82
C ASN A 159 28.41 42.07 -27.29
N LEU A 160 27.26 42.18 -27.96
CA LEU A 160 26.61 43.47 -28.21
C LEU A 160 25.92 44.04 -26.96
N VAL A 161 25.62 43.17 -25.99
CA VAL A 161 25.02 43.54 -24.70
C VAL A 161 25.87 43.03 -23.54
N GLN A 162 25.71 43.66 -22.38
CA GLN A 162 26.33 43.22 -21.14
C GLN A 162 25.69 41.92 -20.62
N GLY A 163 26.42 41.22 -19.74
CA GLY A 163 25.95 39.99 -19.11
C GLY A 163 24.83 40.16 -18.06
N TYR A 164 24.30 41.38 -17.86
CA TYR A 164 23.28 41.71 -16.88
C TYR A 164 22.21 42.66 -17.45
N LEU A 165 21.07 42.75 -16.78
CA LEU A 165 19.98 43.67 -17.14
C LEU A 165 20.01 44.95 -16.30
N LYS A 166 19.58 46.07 -16.88
CA LYS A 166 19.33 47.36 -16.19
C LYS A 166 17.89 47.78 -16.46
N ASP A 167 17.15 48.09 -15.39
CA ASP A 167 15.71 48.39 -15.44
C ASP A 167 14.88 47.27 -16.08
N GLY A 168 15.39 46.04 -16.05
CA GLY A 168 14.76 44.86 -16.65
C GLY A 168 15.11 44.60 -18.12
N TYR A 169 15.94 45.44 -18.76
CA TYR A 169 16.26 45.36 -20.20
C TYR A 169 17.77 45.19 -20.48
N PRO A 170 18.15 44.68 -21.68
CA PRO A 170 19.54 44.51 -22.06
C PRO A 170 20.30 45.82 -22.06
N VAL A 171 21.57 45.78 -21.73
CA VAL A 171 22.44 46.96 -21.67
C VAL A 171 23.42 46.89 -22.81
N ALA A 172 23.53 47.94 -23.62
CA ALA A 172 24.48 47.97 -24.73
C ALA A 172 25.92 47.82 -24.20
N ASN A 173 26.72 47.01 -24.88
CA ASN A 173 28.16 46.94 -24.69
C ASN A 173 28.78 47.93 -25.69
N GLY A 174 29.06 49.16 -25.23
CA GLY A 174 29.40 50.31 -26.07
C GLY A 174 30.44 50.01 -27.16
N TYR A 175 30.17 50.47 -28.39
CA TYR A 175 31.11 50.31 -29.53
C TYR A 175 32.26 51.34 -29.47
N ASP A 176 32.09 52.40 -28.68
CA ASP A 176 33.07 53.45 -28.44
C ASP A 176 33.29 53.53 -26.92
N ASN A 177 34.55 53.65 -26.50
CA ASN A 177 35.04 53.36 -25.14
C ASN A 177 34.53 54.29 -24.00
N ASN A 178 33.37 54.95 -24.16
CA ASN A 178 32.79 55.93 -23.24
C ASN A 178 31.29 55.75 -22.96
N ASP A 179 30.62 54.70 -23.47
CA ASP A 179 29.19 54.44 -23.19
C ASP A 179 29.06 53.26 -22.19
N ASP A 180 29.13 53.60 -20.90
CA ASP A 180 29.05 52.70 -19.76
C ASP A 180 27.60 52.40 -19.36
N GLY A 181 26.88 51.71 -20.24
CA GLY A 181 25.65 51.04 -19.86
C GLY A 181 24.36 51.81 -20.12
N THR A 182 24.22 52.29 -21.35
CA THR A 182 22.93 52.67 -21.92
C THR A 182 22.02 51.45 -22.02
N SER A 183 20.87 51.52 -21.35
CA SER A 183 19.83 50.50 -21.43
C SER A 183 19.17 50.53 -22.81
N LEU A 184 18.87 49.34 -23.36
CA LEU A 184 18.11 49.18 -24.60
C LEU A 184 16.59 49.22 -24.34
N LYS A 185 16.16 49.62 -23.15
CA LYS A 185 14.74 49.71 -22.73
C LYS A 185 13.82 50.31 -23.80
N ASP A 186 14.19 51.48 -24.33
CA ASP A 186 13.39 52.22 -25.31
C ASP A 186 13.09 51.43 -26.60
N LEU A 187 13.89 50.41 -26.91
CA LEU A 187 13.71 49.52 -28.06
C LEU A 187 12.69 48.39 -27.81
N PHE A 188 12.28 48.14 -26.57
CA PHE A 188 11.38 47.03 -26.21
C PHE A 188 10.10 47.48 -25.48
N ASP A 189 10.07 48.69 -24.96
CA ASP A 189 8.91 49.28 -24.27
C ASP A 189 8.22 50.39 -25.07
N GLY A 190 8.68 50.66 -26.29
CA GLY A 190 8.10 51.62 -27.20
C GLY A 190 8.29 53.10 -26.81
N THR A 191 9.21 53.43 -25.89
CA THR A 191 9.49 54.85 -25.54
C THR A 191 10.44 55.55 -26.51
N TRP A 192 11.05 54.85 -27.47
CA TRP A 192 11.88 55.48 -28.48
C TRP A 192 11.07 56.39 -29.42
N ASP A 193 11.57 57.60 -29.70
CA ASP A 193 10.89 58.60 -30.55
C ASP A 193 10.70 58.18 -32.02
N LYS A 194 11.30 57.06 -32.44
CA LYS A 194 11.14 56.45 -33.76
C LYS A 194 10.13 55.30 -33.80
N VAL A 195 9.45 55.00 -32.69
CA VAL A 195 8.36 54.03 -32.67
C VAL A 195 7.24 54.46 -33.62
N ILE A 196 6.70 53.52 -34.38
CA ILE A 196 5.55 53.78 -35.24
C ILE A 196 4.33 53.92 -34.33
N GLN A 197 3.57 54.99 -34.52
CA GLN A 197 2.41 55.29 -33.69
C GLN A 197 1.43 54.11 -33.61
N ASN A 198 0.95 53.79 -32.41
CA ASN A 198 0.02 52.70 -32.09
C ASN A 198 0.56 51.28 -32.36
N THR A 199 1.88 51.09 -32.51
CA THR A 199 2.47 49.74 -32.68
C THR A 199 3.04 49.14 -31.41
N TYR A 200 3.34 49.95 -30.39
CA TYR A 200 3.74 49.43 -29.09
C TYR A 200 2.56 48.74 -28.41
N VAL A 201 2.80 47.52 -27.94
CA VAL A 201 1.82 46.68 -27.25
C VAL A 201 2.53 45.79 -26.23
N THR A 202 1.90 45.58 -25.08
CA THR A 202 2.29 44.62 -24.04
C THR A 202 1.12 43.71 -23.71
N GLY A 203 1.37 42.54 -23.10
CA GLY A 203 0.33 41.55 -22.82
C GLY A 203 -0.22 40.88 -24.07
N LEU A 204 0.61 40.76 -25.12
CA LEU A 204 0.25 40.03 -26.33
C LEU A 204 0.07 38.54 -26.00
N ASN A 205 -0.91 37.93 -26.65
CA ASN A 205 -1.28 36.54 -26.36
C ASN A 205 -1.48 35.71 -27.63
N HIS A 206 -1.63 34.38 -27.51
CA HIS A 206 -1.95 33.48 -28.61
C HIS A 206 -0.88 33.37 -29.71
N LEU A 207 0.40 33.58 -29.38
CA LEU A 207 1.52 33.32 -30.30
C LEU A 207 1.86 31.82 -30.40
N PHE A 208 1.87 31.12 -29.26
CA PHE A 208 2.36 29.74 -29.17
C PHE A 208 1.25 28.71 -29.32
N SER A 209 1.53 27.59 -29.99
CA SER A 209 0.76 26.34 -29.80
C SER A 209 1.30 25.58 -28.59
N TYR A 210 0.42 24.88 -27.86
CA TYR A 210 0.78 24.08 -26.69
C TYR A 210 0.48 22.60 -26.91
N ASP A 211 1.46 21.74 -26.62
CA ASP A 211 1.34 20.28 -26.63
C ASP A 211 1.35 19.76 -25.18
N SER A 212 0.18 19.37 -24.68
CA SER A 212 0.01 18.90 -23.30
C SER A 212 0.69 17.57 -23.00
N SER A 213 1.00 16.75 -24.01
CA SER A 213 1.69 15.47 -23.79
C SER A 213 3.16 15.65 -23.44
N THR A 214 3.77 16.71 -23.96
CA THR A 214 5.19 17.04 -23.74
C THR A 214 5.40 18.29 -22.87
N GLY A 215 4.33 19.03 -22.56
CA GLY A 215 4.39 20.32 -21.87
C GLY A 215 5.06 21.41 -22.71
N THR A 216 5.03 21.30 -24.04
CA THR A 216 5.82 22.16 -24.94
C THR A 216 4.98 23.31 -25.51
N TYR A 217 5.49 24.54 -25.39
CA TYR A 217 5.06 25.71 -26.15
C TYR A 217 5.93 25.86 -27.40
N SER A 218 5.32 26.18 -28.54
CA SER A 218 6.07 26.39 -29.79
C SER A 218 5.43 27.37 -30.76
N TYR A 219 6.26 28.16 -31.42
CA TYR A 219 5.95 28.95 -32.60
C TYR A 219 7.06 28.73 -33.63
N ASP A 220 6.72 28.62 -34.91
CA ASP A 220 7.69 28.32 -35.97
C ASP A 220 7.30 29.02 -37.27
N SER A 221 8.01 30.09 -37.64
CA SER A 221 7.72 30.87 -38.84
C SER A 221 7.82 30.08 -40.13
N ASP A 222 8.62 28.98 -40.16
CA ASP A 222 8.72 28.06 -41.29
C ASP A 222 7.47 27.24 -41.56
N LYS A 223 6.58 27.16 -40.56
CA LYS A 223 5.31 26.43 -40.64
C LYS A 223 4.14 27.39 -40.66
N ASN A 224 4.21 28.44 -39.84
CA ASN A 224 3.07 29.27 -39.48
C ASN A 224 3.41 30.76 -39.55
N TYR A 225 2.52 31.58 -40.10
CA TYR A 225 2.66 33.03 -40.09
C TYR A 225 1.87 33.64 -38.94
N ALA A 226 2.50 34.47 -38.11
CA ALA A 226 1.83 35.19 -37.04
C ALA A 226 1.68 36.68 -37.40
N TYR A 227 0.50 37.22 -37.11
CA TYR A 227 0.14 38.62 -37.34
C TYR A 227 -0.60 39.18 -36.11
N TYR A 228 -0.21 40.37 -35.68
CA TYR A 228 -0.89 41.16 -34.66
C TYR A 228 -1.65 42.32 -35.31
N ASP A 229 -2.98 42.28 -35.22
CA ASP A 229 -3.84 43.37 -35.69
C ASP A 229 -3.77 44.56 -34.72
N ILE A 230 -3.18 45.67 -35.19
CA ILE A 230 -3.04 46.94 -34.44
C ILE A 230 -4.34 47.77 -34.40
N GLY A 231 -5.40 47.32 -35.07
CA GLY A 231 -6.68 48.02 -35.06
C GLY A 231 -7.37 47.97 -33.69
N ASP A 232 -8.11 49.03 -33.35
CA ASP A 232 -8.86 49.20 -32.08
C ASP A 232 -9.84 48.08 -31.72
N LYS A 233 -10.06 47.11 -32.63
CA LYS A 233 -10.97 45.97 -32.44
C LYS A 233 -10.29 44.74 -31.85
N ASN A 234 -8.97 44.65 -31.89
CA ASN A 234 -8.21 43.56 -31.28
C ASN A 234 -8.02 43.83 -29.78
N THR A 235 -9.13 43.90 -29.05
CA THR A 235 -9.12 44.31 -27.65
C THR A 235 -8.51 43.26 -26.72
N GLU A 236 -8.33 42.02 -27.17
CA GLU A 236 -7.70 40.92 -26.39
C GLU A 236 -6.18 40.89 -26.57
N LYS A 237 -5.65 41.72 -27.49
CA LYS A 237 -4.24 41.76 -27.87
C LYS A 237 -3.71 40.40 -28.36
N ASN A 238 -4.53 39.66 -29.10
CA ASN A 238 -4.18 38.33 -29.57
C ASN A 238 -3.41 38.39 -30.91
N PHE A 239 -2.44 37.51 -31.08
CA PHE A 239 -1.92 37.13 -32.40
C PHE A 239 -2.96 36.31 -33.17
N ILE A 240 -2.99 36.51 -34.47
CA ILE A 240 -3.62 35.64 -35.45
C ILE A 240 -2.51 34.80 -36.08
N VAL A 241 -2.57 33.48 -35.88
CA VAL A 241 -1.57 32.55 -36.42
C VAL A 241 -2.20 31.70 -37.51
N TYR A 242 -1.59 31.73 -38.69
CA TYR A 242 -2.01 31.00 -39.87
C TYR A 242 -1.27 29.67 -40.00
N ASP A 243 -1.94 28.64 -40.49
CA ASP A 243 -1.45 27.27 -40.70
C ASP A 243 -0.52 27.10 -41.91
N ASN A 244 -0.05 28.22 -42.43
CA ASN A 244 0.79 28.30 -43.59
C ASN A 244 1.85 29.38 -43.35
N LYS A 245 2.96 29.28 -44.06
CA LYS A 245 4.03 30.28 -44.04
C LYS A 245 3.83 31.32 -45.14
N LYS A 246 4.13 32.58 -44.83
CA LYS A 246 4.18 33.65 -45.83
C LYS A 246 5.63 33.90 -46.24
N TYR A 247 5.87 33.99 -47.54
CA TYR A 247 7.16 34.39 -48.10
C TYR A 247 7.15 35.90 -48.40
N LYS A 248 8.32 36.51 -48.40
CA LYS A 248 8.50 37.89 -48.87
C LYS A 248 8.76 37.95 -50.39
N GLY A 249 8.03 38.81 -51.10
CA GLY A 249 8.38 39.33 -52.43
C GLY A 249 8.21 38.39 -53.64
N ASP A 250 8.20 38.98 -54.83
CA ASP A 250 8.07 38.28 -56.12
C ASP A 250 9.47 37.81 -56.62
N GLY A 251 9.93 36.62 -56.21
CA GLY A 251 11.12 35.95 -56.78
C GLY A 251 12.07 35.16 -55.85
N LYS A 252 12.26 33.87 -56.20
CA LYS A 252 13.43 32.95 -56.05
C LYS A 252 14.23 32.77 -54.74
N ARG A 253 13.77 33.16 -53.55
CA ARG A 253 14.18 32.51 -52.28
C ARG A 253 13.01 32.40 -51.30
N PRO A 254 12.32 31.23 -51.23
CA PRO A 254 11.20 31.06 -50.31
C PRO A 254 11.71 30.86 -48.87
N ILE A 255 12.05 31.96 -48.19
CA ILE A 255 12.33 31.99 -46.74
C ILE A 255 11.08 32.46 -46.03
N ALA A 256 10.62 31.70 -45.03
CA ALA A 256 9.36 31.96 -44.35
C ALA A 256 9.51 33.08 -43.32
N SER A 257 8.74 34.15 -43.47
CA SER A 257 8.99 35.39 -42.73
C SER A 257 8.11 35.56 -41.49
N PHE A 258 8.70 35.97 -40.36
CA PHE A 258 7.97 36.47 -39.19
C PHE A 258 7.80 37.99 -39.32
N MET A 259 6.61 38.44 -39.70
CA MET A 259 6.29 39.86 -39.93
C MET A 259 5.07 40.23 -39.08
N PRO A 260 5.25 40.40 -37.75
CA PRO A 260 4.13 40.44 -36.82
C PRO A 260 3.19 41.63 -37.05
N TYR A 261 3.61 42.70 -37.71
CA TYR A 261 2.78 43.87 -37.98
C TYR A 261 2.17 43.91 -39.40
N SER A 262 2.38 42.86 -40.21
CA SER A 262 1.85 42.78 -41.58
C SER A 262 0.75 41.73 -41.65
N SER A 263 -0.43 42.08 -42.15
CA SER A 263 -1.47 41.08 -42.39
C SER A 263 -1.05 40.10 -43.48
N TRP A 264 -1.72 38.94 -43.55
CA TRP A 264 -1.38 37.91 -44.54
C TRP A 264 -1.52 38.42 -45.99
N ASP A 265 -2.45 39.32 -46.27
CA ASP A 265 -2.69 39.91 -47.59
C ASP A 265 -1.93 41.23 -47.83
N ASP A 266 -1.13 41.69 -46.87
CA ASP A 266 -0.36 42.92 -47.00
C ASP A 266 1.01 42.68 -47.68
N ASP A 267 1.12 43.15 -48.92
CA ASP A 267 2.34 43.10 -49.73
C ASP A 267 3.10 44.44 -49.74
N THR A 268 2.73 45.42 -48.91
CA THR A 268 3.45 46.70 -48.85
C THR A 268 4.84 46.54 -48.23
N ASP A 269 5.88 47.08 -48.84
CA ASP A 269 7.27 46.87 -48.39
C ASP A 269 7.66 47.67 -47.12
N GLN A 270 6.78 48.51 -46.58
CA GLN A 270 7.13 49.44 -45.51
C GLN A 270 7.18 48.77 -44.13
N ASN A 271 8.34 48.86 -43.45
CA ASN A 271 8.56 48.58 -42.02
C ASN A 271 8.10 47.19 -41.51
N LYS A 272 8.37 46.15 -42.31
CA LYS A 272 8.07 44.74 -41.99
C LYS A 272 9.12 44.02 -41.12
N PHE A 273 10.33 44.59 -41.00
CA PHE A 273 11.53 43.92 -40.47
C PHE A 273 12.28 44.80 -39.46
N ALA A 274 11.61 45.71 -38.77
CA ALA A 274 12.26 46.64 -37.85
C ALA A 274 11.46 46.72 -36.53
N PHE A 275 11.53 45.67 -35.72
CA PHE A 275 10.77 45.58 -34.48
C PHE A 275 11.60 45.04 -33.32
N GLY A 276 11.21 45.43 -32.11
CA GLY A 276 11.66 44.80 -30.88
C GLY A 276 10.56 43.93 -30.31
N MET A 277 10.90 42.72 -29.87
CA MET A 277 10.02 41.81 -29.13
C MET A 277 10.70 41.38 -27.83
N MET A 278 9.95 41.46 -26.73
CA MET A 278 10.34 40.90 -25.44
C MET A 278 9.33 39.81 -25.06
N ILE A 279 9.84 38.68 -24.60
CA ILE A 279 9.07 37.61 -23.99
C ILE A 279 9.63 37.40 -22.60
N SER A 280 8.78 37.42 -21.57
CA SER A 280 9.21 37.18 -20.20
C SER A 280 8.21 36.34 -19.43
N PHE A 281 8.73 35.38 -18.68
CA PHE A 281 7.96 34.58 -17.75
C PHE A 281 8.86 33.95 -16.71
N GLU A 282 8.24 33.42 -15.68
CA GLU A 282 8.90 32.69 -14.60
C GLU A 282 8.66 31.21 -14.82
N PHE A 283 9.58 30.37 -14.39
CA PHE A 283 9.46 28.93 -14.54
C PHE A 283 9.99 28.19 -13.33
N LEU A 284 9.53 26.95 -13.16
CA LEU A 284 10.02 26.04 -12.15
C LEU A 284 11.16 25.19 -12.71
N GLN A 285 12.23 25.00 -11.94
CA GLN A 285 13.16 23.89 -12.14
C GLN A 285 12.55 22.60 -11.57
N PRO A 286 12.09 21.65 -12.41
CA PRO A 286 11.58 20.37 -11.92
C PRO A 286 12.74 19.47 -11.48
N LYS A 287 12.42 18.37 -10.79
CA LYS A 287 13.41 17.40 -10.32
C LYS A 287 14.36 16.96 -11.43
N ASN A 288 15.67 17.13 -11.21
CA ASN A 288 16.74 16.87 -12.18
C ASN A 288 16.62 17.63 -13.52
N GLY A 289 15.84 18.71 -13.57
CA GLY A 289 15.55 19.44 -14.80
C GLY A 289 14.76 18.64 -15.84
N LYS A 290 13.91 17.69 -15.41
CA LYS A 290 13.10 16.86 -16.31
C LYS A 290 11.60 16.99 -16.11
N ILE A 291 10.85 16.96 -17.22
CA ILE A 291 9.39 17.06 -17.27
C ILE A 291 8.88 15.84 -18.04
N ASN A 292 8.00 15.06 -17.44
CA ASN A 292 7.51 13.80 -18.02
C ASN A 292 8.65 12.87 -18.50
N GLY A 293 9.78 12.89 -17.79
CA GLY A 293 10.99 12.13 -18.14
C GLY A 293 11.86 12.71 -19.26
N GLN A 294 11.44 13.82 -19.90
CA GLN A 294 12.20 14.54 -20.92
C GLN A 294 12.98 15.70 -20.33
N ASP A 295 14.12 16.05 -20.92
CA ASP A 295 14.91 17.21 -20.49
C ASP A 295 14.13 18.51 -20.68
N MET A 296 14.23 19.41 -19.70
CA MET A 296 13.69 20.77 -19.80
C MET A 296 14.64 21.62 -20.66
N VAL A 297 14.11 22.16 -21.77
CA VAL A 297 14.89 22.81 -22.82
C VAL A 297 14.20 24.07 -23.32
N PHE A 298 14.97 25.14 -23.48
CA PHE A 298 14.61 26.29 -24.29
C PHE A 298 15.36 26.22 -25.63
N SER A 299 14.71 26.55 -26.74
CA SER A 299 15.31 26.57 -28.07
C SER A 299 14.77 27.73 -28.90
N PHE A 300 15.68 28.38 -29.62
CA PHE A 300 15.39 29.45 -30.56
C PHE A 300 16.07 29.18 -31.90
N SER A 301 15.43 29.61 -32.98
CA SER A 301 16.08 29.79 -34.27
C SER A 301 15.50 30.96 -35.04
N GLY A 302 16.37 31.84 -35.51
CA GLY A 302 16.01 33.06 -36.19
C GLY A 302 17.23 33.85 -36.63
N ASP A 303 17.00 34.91 -37.37
CA ASP A 303 17.99 35.90 -37.80
C ASP A 303 18.04 37.09 -36.82
N ASP A 304 18.98 38.00 -37.08
CA ASP A 304 19.25 39.19 -36.28
C ASP A 304 19.44 38.95 -34.77
N ASP A 305 19.21 39.95 -33.92
CA ASP A 305 19.71 39.93 -32.55
C ASP A 305 18.78 39.16 -31.61
N VAL A 306 19.31 38.12 -30.95
CA VAL A 306 18.62 37.48 -29.82
C VAL A 306 19.46 37.39 -28.57
N TRP A 307 18.86 37.76 -27.43
CA TRP A 307 19.44 37.62 -26.11
C TRP A 307 18.46 36.97 -25.14
N VAL A 308 18.92 35.94 -24.43
CA VAL A 308 18.14 35.25 -23.40
C VAL A 308 18.83 35.36 -22.06
N PHE A 309 18.13 35.95 -21.10
CA PHE A 309 18.57 36.12 -19.73
C PHE A 309 17.81 35.16 -18.82
N ILE A 310 18.55 34.47 -17.95
CA ILE A 310 18.00 33.69 -16.85
C ILE A 310 18.45 34.35 -15.54
N ASP A 311 17.52 34.65 -14.64
CA ASP A 311 17.81 35.35 -13.37
C ASP A 311 18.65 36.62 -13.56
N ASN A 312 18.26 37.40 -14.56
CA ASN A 312 18.91 38.63 -15.00
C ASN A 312 20.36 38.48 -15.47
N LYS A 313 20.86 37.25 -15.69
CA LYS A 313 22.18 36.97 -16.31
C LYS A 313 22.02 36.49 -17.75
N LEU A 314 22.86 36.99 -18.65
CA LEU A 314 22.87 36.56 -20.05
C LEU A 314 23.32 35.11 -20.16
N VAL A 315 22.48 34.25 -20.75
CA VAL A 315 22.75 32.82 -20.94
C VAL A 315 22.93 32.46 -22.40
N LEU A 316 22.10 32.98 -23.30
CA LEU A 316 22.21 32.75 -24.74
C LEU A 316 22.34 34.08 -25.48
N ASP A 317 23.39 34.21 -26.28
CA ASP A 317 23.71 35.40 -27.07
C ASP A 317 23.86 35.02 -28.54
N LEU A 318 22.87 35.42 -29.32
CA LEU A 318 22.84 35.37 -30.78
C LEU A 318 22.76 36.80 -31.33
N GLY A 319 23.47 37.75 -30.73
CA GLY A 319 23.51 39.13 -31.22
C GLY A 319 24.11 39.24 -32.63
N GLY A 320 23.83 40.35 -33.31
CA GLY A 320 24.35 40.67 -34.64
C GLY A 320 23.33 40.47 -35.75
N ILE A 321 23.60 41.05 -36.92
CA ILE A 321 22.77 40.86 -38.11
C ILE A 321 23.32 39.64 -38.85
N HIS A 322 22.57 38.55 -38.94
CA HIS A 322 23.05 37.28 -39.50
C HIS A 322 21.92 36.49 -40.18
N GLU A 323 22.27 35.50 -41.01
CA GLU A 323 21.29 34.51 -41.48
C GLU A 323 20.79 33.68 -40.29
N ARG A 324 19.70 32.92 -40.45
CA ARG A 324 19.12 32.07 -39.41
C ARG A 324 20.18 31.31 -38.58
N ALA A 325 20.34 31.69 -37.32
CA ALA A 325 21.13 31.00 -36.32
C ALA A 325 20.22 30.11 -35.43
N THR A 326 20.83 29.22 -34.66
CA THR A 326 20.13 28.38 -33.67
C THR A 326 20.77 28.53 -32.30
N GLY A 327 19.96 28.52 -31.26
CA GLY A 327 20.43 28.51 -29.88
C GLY A 327 19.56 27.63 -28.99
N SER A 328 20.17 26.95 -28.02
CA SER A 328 19.42 26.16 -27.03
C SER A 328 20.07 26.15 -25.66
N ILE A 329 19.24 26.01 -24.63
CA ILE A 329 19.63 25.89 -23.23
C ILE A 329 18.98 24.61 -22.71
N ASN A 330 19.78 23.64 -22.24
CA ASN A 330 19.30 22.45 -21.56
C ASN A 330 19.48 22.62 -20.05
N PHE A 331 18.38 22.58 -19.31
CA PHE A 331 18.35 22.81 -17.86
C PHE A 331 18.56 21.52 -17.04
N ALA A 332 18.56 20.35 -17.68
CA ALA A 332 18.89 19.07 -17.04
C ALA A 332 20.41 18.86 -16.93
N ASP A 333 21.17 19.19 -17.98
CA ASP A 333 22.62 19.00 -18.02
C ASP A 333 23.43 20.31 -17.94
N GLY A 334 22.78 21.46 -18.15
CA GLY A 334 23.38 22.78 -18.09
C GLY A 334 24.05 23.25 -19.36
N ASN A 335 23.95 22.52 -20.47
CA ASN A 335 24.65 22.86 -21.71
C ASN A 335 23.90 23.94 -22.50
N VAL A 336 24.67 24.93 -23.01
CA VAL A 336 24.17 25.98 -23.89
C VAL A 336 24.83 25.86 -25.25
N TYR A 337 24.03 25.80 -26.32
CA TYR A 337 24.50 25.63 -27.69
C TYR A 337 24.17 26.84 -28.56
N VAL A 338 25.10 27.16 -29.47
CA VAL A 338 24.93 28.12 -30.57
C VAL A 338 25.35 27.41 -31.86
N ASN A 339 24.47 27.38 -32.88
CA ASN A 339 24.70 26.68 -34.15
C ASN A 339 25.20 25.25 -33.98
N GLY A 340 24.56 24.51 -33.06
CA GLY A 340 24.89 23.12 -32.74
C GLY A 340 26.24 22.90 -32.03
N LYS A 341 26.97 23.96 -31.69
CA LYS A 341 28.23 23.90 -30.94
C LYS A 341 28.01 24.40 -29.52
N GLN A 342 28.54 23.67 -28.53
CA GLN A 342 28.48 24.10 -27.14
C GLN A 342 29.23 25.43 -27.01
N ASN A 343 28.53 26.47 -26.56
CA ASN A 343 29.04 27.83 -26.43
C ASN A 343 29.45 28.13 -24.98
N THR A 344 28.58 27.83 -24.03
CA THR A 344 28.82 27.98 -22.58
C THR A 344 28.02 26.94 -21.79
N THR A 345 28.01 27.05 -20.46
CA THR A 345 27.23 26.20 -19.56
C THR A 345 26.61 27.02 -18.43
N LEU A 346 25.49 26.57 -17.88
CA LEU A 346 24.92 27.14 -16.66
C LEU A 346 25.95 27.09 -15.52
N LYS A 347 26.84 26.09 -15.49
CA LYS A 347 27.93 26.02 -14.51
C LYS A 347 28.93 27.16 -14.61
N GLN A 348 29.24 27.64 -15.81
CA GLN A 348 30.12 28.79 -15.99
C GLN A 348 29.46 30.10 -15.54
N ILE A 349 28.13 30.21 -15.61
CA ILE A 349 27.37 31.44 -15.33
C ILE A 349 26.87 31.51 -13.87
N PHE A 350 26.46 30.37 -13.33
CA PHE A 350 25.80 30.22 -12.02
C PHE A 350 26.56 29.33 -11.03
N ASN A 351 27.74 28.80 -11.40
CA ASN A 351 28.53 27.86 -10.59
C ASN A 351 27.86 26.50 -10.31
N SER A 352 26.76 26.16 -11.00
CA SER A 352 26.08 24.86 -10.92
C SER A 352 25.67 24.35 -12.31
N ASN A 353 25.75 23.02 -12.54
CA ASN A 353 25.32 22.41 -13.81
C ASN A 353 23.80 22.51 -14.02
N THR A 354 23.03 22.47 -12.94
CA THR A 354 21.57 22.57 -12.97
C THR A 354 21.13 23.43 -11.79
N PHE A 355 19.96 24.03 -11.89
CA PHE A 355 19.40 24.72 -10.74
C PHE A 355 18.92 23.71 -9.69
N ALA A 356 18.75 24.16 -8.45
CA ALA A 356 18.26 23.28 -7.40
C ALA A 356 16.85 22.80 -7.74
N ASP A 357 16.53 21.57 -7.35
CA ASP A 357 15.20 21.03 -7.60
C ASP A 357 14.15 21.92 -6.92
N TYR A 358 13.08 22.21 -7.65
CA TYR A 358 11.92 22.98 -7.20
C TYR A 358 12.17 24.47 -6.93
N THR A 359 13.30 25.03 -7.40
CA THR A 359 13.54 26.49 -7.36
C THR A 359 12.91 27.22 -8.54
N SER A 360 12.50 28.47 -8.29
CA SER A 360 11.94 29.37 -9.30
C SER A 360 13.01 30.18 -10.00
N HIS A 361 12.82 30.39 -11.30
CA HIS A 361 13.73 31.13 -12.15
C HIS A 361 12.98 32.01 -13.14
N SER A 362 13.60 33.12 -13.52
CA SER A 362 13.06 34.05 -14.51
C SER A 362 13.68 33.82 -15.88
N LEU A 363 12.89 33.87 -16.95
CA LEU A 363 13.37 33.93 -18.32
C LEU A 363 12.94 35.24 -18.97
N LYS A 364 13.91 35.96 -19.54
CA LYS A 364 13.66 37.15 -20.38
C LYS A 364 14.36 36.98 -21.72
N PHE A 365 13.56 36.90 -22.76
CA PHE A 365 13.96 36.76 -24.15
C PHE A 365 13.76 38.10 -24.86
N PHE A 366 14.78 38.57 -25.56
CA PHE A 366 14.77 39.80 -26.34
C PHE A 366 15.15 39.47 -27.77
N TYR A 367 14.33 39.90 -28.72
CA TYR A 367 14.54 39.74 -30.15
C TYR A 367 14.41 41.09 -30.85
N MET A 368 15.43 41.48 -31.59
CA MET A 368 15.47 42.74 -32.32
C MET A 368 15.76 42.48 -33.80
N GLU A 369 14.83 42.93 -34.63
CA GLU A 369 14.93 42.93 -36.09
C GLU A 369 15.39 44.30 -36.59
N ARG A 370 16.41 44.34 -37.47
CA ARG A 370 17.09 45.59 -37.88
C ARG A 370 17.02 45.91 -39.38
N GLY A 371 16.05 45.35 -40.10
CA GLY A 371 15.55 45.92 -41.36
C GLY A 371 16.15 45.36 -42.65
N ARG A 372 16.96 44.29 -42.60
CA ARG A 372 17.64 43.74 -43.79
C ARG A 372 16.79 42.74 -44.59
N GLY A 373 15.59 42.43 -44.12
CA GLY A 373 14.52 41.98 -44.99
C GLY A 373 14.30 40.49 -45.10
N ASP A 374 15.07 39.67 -44.40
CA ASP A 374 14.58 38.39 -43.91
C ASP A 374 14.18 38.63 -42.43
N SER A 375 13.22 37.85 -41.92
CA SER A 375 12.94 37.75 -40.48
C SER A 375 12.40 36.36 -40.21
N ASN A 376 13.04 35.59 -39.35
CA ASN A 376 12.75 34.21 -39.05
C ASN A 376 12.62 34.06 -37.54
N CYS A 377 11.54 33.44 -37.08
CA CYS A 377 11.34 33.25 -35.65
C CYS A 377 10.76 31.86 -35.38
N SER A 378 11.54 31.05 -34.70
CA SER A 378 11.16 29.73 -34.23
C SER A 378 11.54 29.63 -32.76
N ILE A 379 10.55 29.57 -31.87
CA ILE A 379 10.74 29.48 -30.42
C ILE A 379 10.07 28.19 -29.96
N LYS A 380 10.78 27.40 -29.17
CA LYS A 380 10.26 26.17 -28.57
C LYS A 380 10.78 26.01 -27.15
N PHE A 381 9.89 25.74 -26.20
CA PHE A 381 10.29 25.42 -24.84
C PHE A 381 9.26 24.55 -24.14
N ASN A 382 9.72 23.75 -23.17
CA ASN A 382 8.86 23.04 -22.21
C ASN A 382 9.08 23.53 -20.77
N LEU A 383 9.59 24.75 -20.58
CA LEU A 383 9.74 25.37 -19.26
C LEU A 383 8.34 25.62 -18.68
N PRO A 384 7.95 25.06 -17.52
CA PRO A 384 6.61 25.22 -16.97
C PRO A 384 6.41 26.68 -16.53
N PRO A 385 5.63 27.49 -17.28
CA PRO A 385 5.50 28.90 -16.94
C PRO A 385 4.69 29.04 -15.64
N ARG A 386 5.09 30.00 -14.80
CA ARG A 386 4.46 30.30 -13.52
C ARG A 386 3.66 31.60 -13.62
N PRO A 387 2.43 31.64 -13.10
CA PRO A 387 1.67 32.88 -13.05
C PRO A 387 2.41 33.96 -12.23
N THR A 388 2.42 35.20 -12.71
CA THR A 388 3.12 36.32 -12.04
C THR A 388 2.33 36.93 -10.86
N ASN A 389 1.10 36.46 -10.62
CA ASN A 389 0.13 37.00 -9.67
C ASN A 389 -0.47 35.89 -8.77
N SER A 390 0.36 35.06 -8.13
CA SER A 390 -0.11 33.98 -7.26
C SER A 390 0.82 33.65 -6.10
N ILE A 391 0.27 33.00 -5.06
CA ILE A 391 1.05 32.31 -4.02
C ILE A 391 0.78 30.80 -4.09
N GLU A 392 1.79 29.99 -3.81
CA GLU A 392 1.68 28.54 -3.82
C GLU A 392 2.09 27.97 -2.45
N ILE A 393 1.18 27.27 -1.78
CA ILE A 393 1.46 26.57 -0.53
C ILE A 393 1.56 25.07 -0.83
N VAL A 394 2.69 24.44 -0.51
CA VAL A 394 2.98 23.04 -0.85
C VAL A 394 3.11 22.20 0.41
N LYS A 395 2.62 20.97 0.37
CA LYS A 395 2.78 19.98 1.45
C LYS A 395 3.64 18.81 1.00
N SER A 396 4.72 18.50 1.73
CA SER A 396 5.56 17.31 1.51
C SER A 396 5.98 16.64 2.84
N LEU A 397 6.61 15.46 2.76
CA LEU A 397 7.10 14.65 3.87
C LEU A 397 8.59 14.27 3.71
N ALA A 398 9.43 14.60 4.71
CA ALA A 398 10.90 14.44 4.64
C ALA A 398 11.43 13.00 4.81
N ASN A 399 10.62 12.05 5.28
CA ASN A 399 11.08 10.71 5.68
C ASN A 399 10.08 9.58 5.40
N SER A 400 9.23 9.77 4.40
CA SER A 400 8.38 8.71 3.82
C SER A 400 8.33 8.89 2.31
N ASP A 401 8.69 7.86 1.56
CA ASP A 401 8.47 7.79 0.12
C ASP A 401 7.03 7.34 -0.24
N LYS A 402 6.13 7.33 0.75
CA LYS A 402 4.76 6.80 0.63
C LYS A 402 3.71 7.91 0.61
N GLU A 403 4.07 9.13 0.20
CA GLU A 403 3.16 10.29 0.13
C GLU A 403 1.89 10.01 -0.68
N LYS A 404 2.01 9.25 -1.79
CA LYS A 404 0.84 8.85 -2.59
C LYS A 404 -0.12 7.89 -1.89
N TYR A 405 0.29 7.26 -0.78
CA TYR A 405 -0.44 6.26 0.00
C TYR A 405 -0.95 6.80 1.34
N THR A 406 -1.02 8.11 1.51
CA THR A 406 -1.70 8.72 2.65
C THR A 406 -2.89 9.53 2.20
N SER A 407 -4.01 9.35 2.89
CA SER A 407 -5.22 10.16 2.75
C SER A 407 -5.29 11.29 3.78
N ALA A 408 -4.26 11.45 4.63
CA ALA A 408 -4.24 12.44 5.70
C ALA A 408 -4.35 13.87 5.14
N ASP A 409 -5.24 14.66 5.76
CA ASP A 409 -5.42 16.07 5.46
C ASP A 409 -4.56 16.91 6.40
N PHE A 410 -3.70 17.73 5.82
CA PHE A 410 -2.91 18.75 6.52
C PHE A 410 -3.62 20.09 6.37
N GLN A 411 -3.75 20.82 7.47
CA GLN A 411 -4.54 22.04 7.54
C GLN A 411 -3.64 23.26 7.43
N PHE A 412 -4.07 24.25 6.66
CA PHE A 412 -3.30 25.45 6.39
C PHE A 412 -4.13 26.72 6.52
N LYS A 413 -3.44 27.81 6.85
CA LYS A 413 -3.92 29.18 6.69
C LYS A 413 -2.89 29.99 5.91
N ALA A 414 -3.36 30.94 5.11
CA ALA A 414 -2.51 31.89 4.42
C ALA A 414 -3.02 33.30 4.72
N TYR A 415 -2.09 34.24 4.82
CA TYR A 415 -2.35 35.62 5.22
C TYR A 415 -1.73 36.57 4.21
N LEU A 416 -2.49 37.57 3.77
CA LEU A 416 -2.09 38.58 2.80
C LEU A 416 -2.13 39.98 3.43
N GLU A 417 -1.19 40.83 3.05
CA GLU A 417 -1.19 42.26 3.36
C GLU A 417 -2.50 42.90 2.88
N ASP A 418 -3.08 43.78 3.70
CA ASP A 418 -4.25 44.55 3.31
C ASP A 418 -3.89 45.56 2.21
N GLU A 419 -4.50 45.40 1.02
CA GLU A 419 -4.24 46.24 -0.15
C GLU A 419 -4.56 47.73 0.09
N GLU A 420 -5.53 48.03 0.96
CA GLU A 420 -5.91 49.41 1.29
C GLU A 420 -4.87 50.12 2.18
N ASP A 421 -3.98 49.37 2.83
CA ASP A 421 -2.99 49.86 3.80
C ASP A 421 -1.53 49.76 3.33
N ARG A 422 -1.30 49.57 2.01
CA ARG A 422 0.03 49.52 1.40
C ARG A 422 0.93 50.65 1.91
N ASN A 423 2.06 50.30 2.53
CA ASN A 423 3.06 51.19 3.16
C ASN A 423 2.79 51.66 4.61
N GLN A 424 1.85 51.07 5.36
CA GLN A 424 1.74 51.29 6.80
C GLN A 424 2.75 50.46 7.60
N ASN A 425 3.17 50.98 8.76
CA ASN A 425 4.01 50.25 9.72
C ASN A 425 3.34 50.28 11.11
N PRO A 426 2.93 49.13 11.68
CA PRO A 426 3.15 47.76 11.18
C PRO A 426 2.25 47.40 10.00
N VAL A 427 2.72 46.47 9.16
CA VAL A 427 1.94 45.86 8.08
C VAL A 427 0.78 45.08 8.70
N GLN A 428 -0.43 45.28 8.19
CA GLN A 428 -1.60 44.50 8.60
C GLN A 428 -1.83 43.34 7.65
N TYR A 429 -2.18 42.19 8.21
CA TYR A 429 -2.42 40.96 7.45
C TYR A 429 -3.83 40.44 7.69
N ASN A 430 -4.51 40.10 6.60
CA ASN A 430 -5.81 39.43 6.62
C ASN A 430 -5.64 37.98 6.17
N ALA A 431 -6.26 37.06 6.90
CA ALA A 431 -6.33 35.67 6.46
C ALA A 431 -7.13 35.61 5.14
N ILE A 432 -6.70 34.76 4.20
CA ILE A 432 -7.47 34.51 2.98
C ILE A 432 -8.86 33.99 3.41
N PRO A 433 -9.95 34.65 2.98
CA PRO A 433 -11.27 34.40 3.54
C PRO A 433 -11.86 33.06 3.10
N GLU A 434 -12.75 32.52 3.93
CA GLU A 434 -13.62 31.41 3.57
C GLU A 434 -14.35 31.67 2.24
N GLY A 435 -14.41 30.65 1.39
CA GLY A 435 -14.99 30.74 0.05
C GLY A 435 -14.02 31.22 -1.04
N THR A 436 -12.79 31.60 -0.71
CA THR A 436 -11.76 31.87 -1.75
C THR A 436 -11.37 30.57 -2.46
N PRO A 437 -11.42 30.52 -3.80
CA PRO A 437 -10.96 29.36 -4.56
C PRO A 437 -9.43 29.29 -4.62
N TYR A 438 -8.90 28.07 -4.67
CA TYR A 438 -7.52 27.78 -5.01
C TYR A 438 -7.44 26.55 -5.92
N ARG A 439 -6.47 26.55 -6.83
CA ARG A 439 -6.21 25.40 -7.71
C ARG A 439 -5.27 24.42 -7.03
N VAL A 440 -5.49 23.14 -7.24
CA VAL A 440 -4.63 22.09 -6.68
C VAL A 440 -3.60 21.66 -7.72
N LYS A 441 -2.30 21.67 -7.37
CA LYS A 441 -1.31 20.88 -8.11
C LYS A 441 -1.10 19.53 -7.44
N LYS A 442 -0.85 18.52 -8.26
CA LYS A 442 -0.42 17.19 -7.81
C LYS A 442 0.87 16.85 -8.54
N ASN A 443 1.94 16.55 -7.79
CA ASN A 443 3.27 16.34 -8.36
C ASN A 443 3.72 17.52 -9.25
N ASP A 444 3.57 18.75 -8.74
CA ASP A 444 3.90 20.01 -9.41
C ASP A 444 3.18 20.29 -10.74
N SER A 445 2.24 19.43 -11.13
CA SER A 445 1.39 19.63 -12.30
C SER A 445 0.07 20.24 -11.87
N LEU A 446 -0.26 21.40 -12.44
CA LEU A 446 -1.54 22.07 -12.21
C LEU A 446 -2.68 21.19 -12.73
N THR A 447 -3.65 20.91 -11.87
CA THR A 447 -4.81 20.12 -12.23
C THR A 447 -6.01 21.02 -12.53
N ASP A 448 -7.08 20.43 -13.06
CA ASP A 448 -8.38 21.11 -13.18
C ASP A 448 -9.16 21.12 -11.84
N GLU A 449 -8.59 20.57 -10.76
CA GLU A 449 -9.22 20.55 -9.44
C GLU A 449 -9.13 21.94 -8.77
N VAL A 450 -10.29 22.50 -8.46
CA VAL A 450 -10.46 23.72 -7.67
C VAL A 450 -11.05 23.34 -6.31
N ARG A 451 -10.41 23.81 -5.24
CA ARG A 451 -10.90 23.67 -3.86
C ARG A 451 -11.11 25.05 -3.26
N TYR A 452 -11.76 25.08 -2.10
CA TYR A 452 -12.15 26.31 -1.43
C TYR A 452 -11.57 26.37 -0.02
N VAL A 453 -11.20 27.57 0.41
CA VAL A 453 -10.93 27.84 1.82
C VAL A 453 -12.23 27.62 2.59
N GLY A 454 -12.19 26.74 3.60
CA GLY A 454 -13.32 26.39 4.44
C GLY A 454 -13.42 27.22 5.71
N GLU A 455 -14.25 26.74 6.65
CA GLU A 455 -14.50 27.40 7.92
C GLU A 455 -13.22 27.77 8.67
N ASN A 456 -13.24 28.93 9.35
CA ASN A 456 -12.09 29.49 10.09
C ASN A 456 -10.87 29.82 9.20
N ASN A 457 -11.10 30.05 7.90
CA ASN A 457 -10.09 30.36 6.90
C ASN A 457 -9.06 29.23 6.69
N ILE A 458 -9.49 27.97 6.85
CA ILE A 458 -8.63 26.79 6.75
C ILE A 458 -8.82 26.14 5.39
N PHE A 459 -7.72 25.82 4.72
CA PHE A 459 -7.70 24.92 3.55
C PHE A 459 -6.87 23.67 3.85
N THR A 460 -7.11 22.60 3.09
CA THR A 460 -6.48 21.31 3.34
C THR A 460 -5.72 20.78 2.13
N LEU A 461 -4.51 20.31 2.38
CA LEU A 461 -3.67 19.65 1.39
C LEU A 461 -3.29 18.26 1.87
N LYS A 462 -3.10 17.35 0.92
CA LYS A 462 -2.48 16.05 1.17
C LYS A 462 -0.99 16.15 0.86
N ALA A 463 -0.19 15.24 1.43
CA ALA A 463 1.24 15.18 1.11
C ALA A 463 1.43 14.97 -0.41
N GLY A 464 2.22 15.81 -1.07
CA GLY A 464 2.42 15.86 -2.52
C GLY A 464 1.48 16.80 -3.28
N GLU A 465 0.58 17.51 -2.59
CA GLU A 465 -0.31 18.52 -3.17
C GLU A 465 0.18 19.95 -2.90
N SER A 466 -0.21 20.88 -3.76
CA SER A 466 -0.09 22.31 -3.50
C SER A 466 -1.38 23.07 -3.77
N ALA A 467 -1.62 24.12 -2.98
CA ALA A 467 -2.67 25.10 -3.20
C ALA A 467 -2.09 26.32 -3.92
N VAL A 468 -2.66 26.69 -5.06
CA VAL A 468 -2.30 27.87 -5.83
C VAL A 468 -3.45 28.87 -5.72
N PHE A 469 -3.19 29.99 -5.03
CA PHE A 469 -4.11 31.11 -4.96
C PHE A 469 -3.73 32.13 -6.04
N GLU A 470 -4.61 32.32 -7.03
CA GLU A 470 -4.40 33.19 -8.19
C GLU A 470 -5.08 34.55 -7.99
N GLY A 471 -4.65 35.57 -8.73
CA GLY A 471 -5.21 36.93 -8.65
C GLY A 471 -4.65 37.77 -7.50
N ILE A 472 -3.49 37.40 -6.97
CA ILE A 472 -2.80 38.15 -5.90
C ILE A 472 -1.80 39.10 -6.55
N ASP A 473 -1.96 40.39 -6.29
CA ASP A 473 -1.08 41.44 -6.80
C ASP A 473 0.39 41.17 -6.44
N SER A 474 1.26 41.22 -7.46
CA SER A 474 2.70 41.13 -7.21
C SER A 474 3.16 42.27 -6.29
N GLY A 475 4.00 41.94 -5.31
CA GLY A 475 4.56 42.84 -4.31
C GLY A 475 3.82 42.90 -2.96
N LEU A 476 2.66 42.25 -2.79
CA LEU A 476 1.96 42.21 -1.48
C LEU A 476 2.65 41.28 -0.48
N TRP A 477 2.85 41.70 0.77
CA TRP A 477 3.42 40.78 1.78
C TRP A 477 2.46 39.64 2.12
N PHE A 478 2.99 38.45 2.39
CA PHE A 478 2.23 37.28 2.79
C PHE A 478 3.07 36.34 3.66
N TYR A 479 2.37 35.50 4.42
CA TYR A 479 2.93 34.32 5.10
C TYR A 479 1.88 33.21 5.16
N ALA A 480 2.32 31.99 5.45
CA ALA A 480 1.45 30.83 5.61
C ALA A 480 1.72 30.10 6.92
N GLU A 481 0.73 29.35 7.37
CA GLU A 481 0.77 28.52 8.56
C GLU A 481 0.28 27.11 8.25
N GLU A 482 1.04 26.08 8.64
CA GLU A 482 0.49 24.74 8.84
C GLU A 482 -0.05 24.66 10.27
N VAL A 483 -1.34 24.37 10.42
CA VAL A 483 -2.06 24.39 11.71
C VAL A 483 -2.50 22.99 12.12
N GLY A 484 -2.69 22.79 13.43
CA GLY A 484 -3.19 21.51 13.96
C GLY A 484 -2.16 20.38 13.96
N ILE A 485 -0.85 20.70 13.90
CA ILE A 485 0.23 19.72 13.82
C ILE A 485 0.33 18.98 15.16
N LEU A 486 0.26 17.65 15.12
CA LEU A 486 0.39 16.80 16.30
C LEU A 486 1.85 16.37 16.50
N SER A 487 2.43 16.71 17.65
CA SER A 487 3.84 16.45 17.99
C SER A 487 4.20 14.97 18.17
N ASP A 488 3.22 14.11 18.44
CA ASP A 488 3.38 12.65 18.43
C ASP A 488 3.35 12.05 17.01
N GLN A 489 2.88 12.82 16.03
CA GLN A 489 2.84 12.43 14.62
C GLN A 489 3.98 13.03 13.79
N PHE A 490 4.43 14.24 14.12
CA PHE A 490 5.45 14.98 13.37
C PHE A 490 6.47 15.63 14.31
N ASP A 491 7.75 15.32 14.09
CA ASP A 491 8.88 15.78 14.90
C ASP A 491 9.19 17.27 14.66
N LYS A 492 9.10 17.69 13.40
CA LYS A 492 9.40 19.05 12.94
C LYS A 492 8.73 19.34 11.60
N VAL A 493 8.62 20.62 11.28
CA VAL A 493 8.19 21.14 9.98
C VAL A 493 9.26 22.09 9.48
N ASP A 494 9.90 21.74 8.38
CA ASP A 494 10.82 22.64 7.69
C ASP A 494 10.07 23.39 6.59
N ILE A 495 10.52 24.61 6.26
CA ILE A 495 9.95 25.38 5.16
C ILE A 495 11.06 25.72 4.16
N THR A 496 11.00 25.16 2.96
CA THR A 496 12.09 25.24 1.97
C THR A 496 12.38 26.68 1.55
N ASP A 497 13.57 27.19 1.85
CA ASP A 497 14.00 28.59 1.63
C ASP A 497 13.29 29.65 2.49
N TRP A 498 12.63 29.25 3.58
CA TRP A 498 12.00 30.16 4.54
C TRP A 498 12.46 29.89 5.97
N GLU A 499 12.59 30.93 6.78
CA GLU A 499 12.65 30.74 8.23
C GLU A 499 11.27 30.25 8.76
N VAL A 500 11.30 29.32 9.71
CA VAL A 500 10.09 28.77 10.34
C VAL A 500 10.05 29.12 11.83
N THR A 501 8.87 29.52 12.29
CA THR A 501 8.58 29.75 13.71
C THR A 501 7.45 28.83 14.16
N TYR A 502 7.51 28.36 15.41
CA TYR A 502 6.53 27.45 15.97
C TYR A 502 5.73 28.12 17.07
N HIS A 503 4.42 27.88 17.09
CA HIS A 503 3.51 28.48 18.06
C HIS A 503 2.55 27.43 18.64
N ASP A 504 2.10 27.65 19.88
CA ASP A 504 1.01 26.87 20.48
C ASP A 504 -0.36 27.32 19.91
N LEU A 505 -1.44 26.65 20.31
CA LEU A 505 -2.80 26.99 19.88
C LEU A 505 -3.27 28.39 20.32
N ASN A 506 -2.58 29.03 21.26
CA ASN A 506 -2.86 30.41 21.70
C ASN A 506 -1.97 31.43 21.00
N GLY A 507 -1.10 31.00 20.07
CA GLY A 507 -0.17 31.85 19.34
C GLY A 507 1.13 32.15 20.09
N ASN A 508 1.40 31.54 21.25
CA ASN A 508 2.65 31.76 21.99
C ASN A 508 3.80 31.00 21.32
N PRO A 509 5.00 31.59 21.20
CA PRO A 509 6.17 30.91 20.64
C PRO A 509 6.53 29.64 21.41
N VAL A 510 6.86 28.58 20.67
CA VAL A 510 7.31 27.29 21.20
C VAL A 510 8.76 27.08 20.84
N GLY A 511 9.61 26.85 21.84
CA GLY A 511 11.03 26.56 21.62
C GLY A 511 11.24 25.17 21.03
N THR A 512 12.29 25.03 20.21
CA THR A 512 12.74 23.74 19.66
C THR A 512 14.06 23.28 20.28
N SER A 513 14.29 21.98 20.28
CA SER A 513 15.59 21.37 20.59
C SER A 513 16.04 20.57 19.38
N GLU A 514 17.19 20.90 18.80
CA GLU A 514 17.66 20.30 17.52
C GLU A 514 16.62 20.41 16.39
N GLY A 515 15.84 21.49 16.37
CA GLY A 515 14.76 21.71 15.39
C GLY A 515 13.47 20.93 15.67
N LYS A 516 13.39 20.11 16.72
CA LYS A 516 12.19 19.35 17.08
C LYS A 516 11.31 20.08 18.08
N VAL A 517 10.00 20.02 17.87
CA VAL A 517 9.00 20.51 18.83
C VAL A 517 8.79 19.48 19.94
N SER A 518 8.75 19.92 21.21
CA SER A 518 8.56 19.02 22.35
C SER A 518 7.22 18.30 22.28
N GLY A 519 7.22 16.98 22.55
CA GLY A 519 5.99 16.18 22.65
C GLY A 519 5.03 16.62 23.77
N GLN A 520 5.44 17.51 24.67
CA GLN A 520 4.57 18.10 25.70
C GLN A 520 3.60 19.13 25.13
N THR A 521 3.93 19.76 23.99
CA THR A 521 3.10 20.78 23.34
C THR A 521 1.79 20.18 22.81
N LYS A 522 1.77 18.86 22.53
CA LYS A 522 0.68 18.08 21.92
C LYS A 522 0.32 18.56 20.51
N THR A 523 -0.19 19.79 20.40
CA THR A 523 -0.61 20.42 19.15
C THR A 523 0.06 21.78 19.00
N TYR A 524 0.62 22.04 17.81
CA TYR A 524 1.29 23.30 17.48
C TYR A 524 0.97 23.72 16.04
N LEU A 525 1.40 24.92 15.67
CA LEU A 525 1.42 25.39 14.28
C LEU A 525 2.84 25.80 13.89
N ALA A 526 3.15 25.68 12.60
CA ALA A 526 4.39 26.13 11.99
C ALA A 526 4.08 27.29 11.05
N ARG A 527 4.77 28.42 11.21
CA ARG A 527 4.56 29.66 10.45
C ARG A 527 5.80 30.00 9.65
N SER A 528 5.62 30.34 8.37
CA SER A 528 6.70 30.87 7.52
C SER A 528 7.10 32.29 7.92
N GLU A 529 8.31 32.72 7.57
CA GLU A 529 8.62 34.14 7.51
C GLU A 529 7.67 34.90 6.57
N GLU A 530 7.72 36.23 6.61
CA GLU A 530 6.94 37.11 5.74
C GLU A 530 7.75 37.40 4.46
N LYS A 531 7.14 37.28 3.28
CA LYS A 531 7.73 37.74 2.00
C LYS A 531 6.67 38.33 1.09
N THR A 532 7.08 38.97 0.00
CA THR A 532 6.15 39.51 -1.00
C THR A 532 5.69 38.45 -2.01
N ALA A 533 4.39 38.41 -2.28
CA ALA A 533 3.75 37.73 -3.40
C ALA A 533 4.26 38.28 -4.73
N GLY A 534 4.09 37.53 -5.82
CA GLY A 534 4.62 37.90 -7.14
C GLY A 534 4.79 36.67 -8.00
N ASN A 535 5.97 36.56 -8.63
CA ASN A 535 6.42 35.55 -9.61
C ASN A 535 6.39 34.05 -9.14
N ALA A 536 5.35 33.69 -8.40
CA ALA A 536 4.98 32.48 -7.66
C ALA A 536 5.83 32.20 -6.42
N ALA A 537 5.55 32.94 -5.34
CA ALA A 537 6.13 32.69 -4.03
C ALA A 537 5.61 31.35 -3.48
N ARG A 538 6.47 30.33 -3.57
CA ARG A 538 6.21 28.95 -3.15
C ARG A 538 6.67 28.78 -1.69
N VAL A 539 5.74 28.39 -0.83
CA VAL A 539 5.98 28.06 0.57
C VAL A 539 5.75 26.56 0.74
N GLU A 540 6.83 25.79 0.78
CA GLU A 540 6.75 24.34 0.93
C GLU A 540 6.95 23.96 2.39
N PHE A 541 5.89 23.41 3.01
CA PHE A 541 5.93 22.84 4.34
C PHE A 541 6.27 21.34 4.24
N GLU A 542 7.49 21.00 4.65
CA GLU A 542 7.98 19.63 4.68
C GLU A 542 7.90 19.07 6.11
N ASN A 543 7.00 18.09 6.35
CA ASN A 543 6.89 17.49 7.68
C ASN A 543 7.81 16.28 7.81
N THR A 544 8.62 16.28 8.86
CA THR A 544 9.32 15.07 9.28
C THR A 544 8.42 14.25 10.19
N CYS A 545 8.00 13.08 9.73
CA CYS A 545 7.16 12.17 10.51
C CYS A 545 7.91 11.70 11.76
N ASN A 546 7.23 11.72 12.89
CA ASN A 546 7.73 11.14 14.13
C ASN A 546 7.93 9.62 13.93
N ALA A 547 8.95 9.05 14.55
CA ALA A 547 9.15 7.59 14.58
C ALA A 547 7.94 6.85 15.19
N LYS A 548 7.07 7.53 15.94
CA LYS A 548 5.78 7.06 16.46
C LYS A 548 4.66 6.94 15.41
N ASN A 549 4.84 7.60 14.27
CA ASN A 549 3.88 7.67 13.18
C ASN A 549 4.21 6.75 12.00
N LEU A 550 5.49 6.48 11.76
CA LEU A 550 5.93 5.58 10.69
C LEU A 550 5.91 4.11 11.11
N ARG A 551 4.95 3.35 10.61
CA ARG A 551 4.66 1.97 11.00
C ARG A 551 4.80 0.98 9.86
N LYS A 552 4.76 -0.29 10.25
CA LYS A 552 4.94 -1.41 9.33
C LYS A 552 3.61 -2.12 9.09
N LEU A 553 3.43 -2.60 7.86
CA LEU A 553 2.48 -3.66 7.53
C LEU A 553 3.27 -4.96 7.36
N LYS A 554 3.00 -5.92 8.24
CA LYS A 554 3.57 -7.27 8.19
C LYS A 554 2.54 -8.22 7.59
N ILE A 555 2.96 -9.04 6.62
CA ILE A 555 2.12 -10.06 6.00
C ILE A 555 2.84 -11.40 6.11
N THR A 556 2.36 -12.29 6.96
CA THR A 556 2.99 -13.58 7.23
C THR A 556 2.24 -14.69 6.51
N LYS A 557 2.98 -15.47 5.70
CA LYS A 557 2.45 -16.68 5.07
C LYS A 557 2.59 -17.86 6.03
N GLN A 558 1.50 -18.55 6.33
CA GLN A 558 1.52 -19.76 7.15
C GLN A 558 0.88 -20.97 6.44
N MET A 559 1.26 -22.15 6.92
CA MET A 559 0.64 -23.42 6.57
C MET A 559 -0.07 -24.01 7.79
N ASN A 560 -1.26 -24.55 7.57
CA ASN A 560 -1.99 -25.34 8.55
C ASN A 560 -1.93 -26.83 8.17
N GLY A 561 -1.36 -27.65 9.04
CA GLY A 561 -1.10 -29.07 8.77
C GLY A 561 0.26 -29.30 8.09
N LEU A 562 0.26 -29.86 6.88
CA LEU A 562 1.50 -30.25 6.19
C LEU A 562 2.27 -29.03 5.66
N PRO A 563 3.61 -29.04 5.71
CA PRO A 563 4.44 -28.03 5.08
C PRO A 563 4.45 -28.19 3.55
N THR A 564 4.90 -27.15 2.85
CA THR A 564 5.07 -27.14 1.38
C THR A 564 6.31 -26.34 0.99
N THR A 565 6.86 -26.60 -0.19
CA THR A 565 7.93 -25.78 -0.80
C THR A 565 7.38 -24.83 -1.85
N ASP A 566 6.07 -24.86 -2.12
CA ASP A 566 5.42 -23.93 -3.03
C ASP A 566 5.58 -22.49 -2.54
N LYS A 567 5.57 -21.56 -3.49
CA LYS A 567 5.62 -20.13 -3.22
C LYS A 567 4.29 -19.49 -3.55
N PHE A 568 3.93 -18.48 -2.78
CA PHE A 568 2.65 -17.77 -2.85
C PHE A 568 2.86 -16.33 -3.32
N SER A 569 1.78 -15.72 -3.77
CA SER A 569 1.76 -14.33 -4.21
C SER A 569 0.59 -13.59 -3.58
N PHE A 570 0.76 -12.30 -3.35
CA PHE A 570 -0.20 -11.45 -2.67
C PHE A 570 -0.44 -10.17 -3.46
N GLU A 571 -1.68 -9.71 -3.47
CA GLU A 571 -2.05 -8.36 -3.88
C GLU A 571 -2.13 -7.48 -2.64
N VAL A 572 -1.34 -6.40 -2.62
CA VAL A 572 -1.30 -5.44 -1.51
C VAL A 572 -1.74 -4.08 -2.03
N TYR A 573 -2.70 -3.49 -1.32
CA TYR A 573 -3.22 -2.15 -1.61
C TYR A 573 -3.13 -1.28 -0.37
N LEU A 574 -2.84 -0.01 -0.58
CA LEU A 574 -2.90 1.04 0.43
C LEU A 574 -3.85 2.14 -0.05
N THR A 575 -4.49 2.84 0.86
CA THR A 575 -5.33 3.99 0.48
C THR A 575 -4.48 5.12 -0.07
N GLY A 576 -4.80 5.59 -1.28
CA GLY A 576 -4.19 6.77 -1.85
C GLY A 576 -4.76 8.07 -1.29
N GLN A 577 -4.26 9.19 -1.82
CA GLN A 577 -4.70 10.54 -1.46
C GLN A 577 -6.22 10.72 -1.50
N ASN A 578 -6.92 10.16 -2.49
CA ASN A 578 -8.38 10.24 -2.61
C ASN A 578 -9.16 9.30 -1.66
N GLY A 579 -8.48 8.60 -0.75
CA GLY A 579 -9.09 7.62 0.16
C GLY A 579 -9.49 6.31 -0.50
N GLN A 580 -9.15 6.08 -1.78
CA GLN A 580 -9.40 4.82 -2.48
C GLN A 580 -8.17 3.91 -2.44
N PHE A 581 -8.38 2.61 -2.49
CA PHE A 581 -7.28 1.65 -2.61
C PHE A 581 -6.56 1.79 -3.96
N ILE A 582 -5.25 2.01 -3.89
CA ILE A 582 -4.35 1.95 -5.04
C ILE A 582 -3.32 0.82 -4.81
N PRO A 583 -2.82 0.17 -5.88
CA PRO A 583 -1.85 -0.91 -5.72
C PRO A 583 -0.53 -0.43 -5.12
N TYR A 584 0.06 -1.26 -4.26
CA TYR A 584 1.38 -1.00 -3.68
C TYR A 584 2.50 -1.36 -4.66
N ASP A 585 3.32 -0.39 -5.08
CA ASP A 585 4.42 -0.61 -6.03
C ASP A 585 5.81 -0.32 -5.41
N GLY A 586 5.86 -0.16 -4.08
CA GLY A 586 7.06 0.20 -3.35
C GLY A 586 7.95 -0.98 -2.95
N GLY A 587 9.08 -0.67 -2.30
CA GLY A 587 10.01 -1.66 -1.79
C GLY A 587 9.48 -2.40 -0.56
N TYR A 588 9.78 -3.69 -0.41
CA TYR A 588 9.45 -4.48 0.76
C TYR A 588 10.62 -5.38 1.15
N GLU A 589 10.65 -5.79 2.42
CA GLU A 589 11.58 -6.78 2.93
C GLU A 589 10.87 -8.11 3.15
N VAL A 590 11.57 -9.22 2.95
CA VAL A 590 11.09 -10.54 3.36
C VAL A 590 11.98 -11.06 4.47
N ARG A 591 11.35 -11.51 5.55
CA ARG A 591 11.99 -12.08 6.73
C ARG A 591 11.57 -13.52 6.94
N ASP A 592 12.40 -14.32 7.60
CA ASP A 592 12.03 -15.66 8.03
C ASP A 592 11.23 -15.64 9.35
N LYS A 593 10.85 -16.83 9.82
CA LYS A 593 10.12 -17.06 11.07
C LYS A 593 10.80 -16.51 12.33
N ASP A 594 12.12 -16.31 12.29
CA ASP A 594 12.93 -15.81 13.41
C ASP A 594 13.20 -14.30 13.26
N ASP A 595 12.43 -13.62 12.39
CA ASP A 595 12.54 -12.19 12.03
C ASP A 595 13.88 -11.80 11.37
N LYS A 596 14.60 -12.79 10.81
CA LYS A 596 15.87 -12.54 10.14
C LYS A 596 15.62 -12.09 8.70
N PHE A 597 16.30 -11.02 8.30
CA PHE A 597 16.29 -10.52 6.92
C PHE A 597 16.75 -11.59 5.92
N LEU A 598 15.95 -11.81 4.87
CA LEU A 598 16.26 -12.71 3.76
C LEU A 598 16.58 -11.93 2.48
N ARG A 599 15.69 -11.02 2.07
CA ARG A 599 15.81 -10.25 0.81
C ARG A 599 15.00 -8.95 0.86
N LYS A 600 15.32 -8.04 -0.07
CA LYS A 600 14.59 -6.79 -0.32
C LYS A 600 14.26 -6.71 -1.81
N GLU A 601 13.00 -6.45 -2.13
CA GLU A 601 12.45 -6.45 -3.49
C GLU A 601 11.44 -5.31 -3.64
N TYR A 602 10.81 -5.19 -4.81
CA TYR A 602 9.78 -4.19 -5.11
C TYR A 602 8.53 -4.91 -5.62
N ALA A 603 7.35 -4.45 -5.17
CA ALA A 603 6.09 -4.90 -5.74
C ALA A 603 5.94 -4.36 -7.16
N ASN A 604 5.15 -5.04 -8.00
CA ASN A 604 4.89 -4.53 -9.36
C ASN A 604 3.81 -3.43 -9.33
N SER A 605 3.53 -2.82 -10.49
CA SER A 605 2.51 -1.76 -10.63
C SER A 605 1.08 -2.19 -10.25
N ASP A 606 0.83 -3.50 -10.19
CA ASP A 606 -0.48 -4.08 -9.87
C ASP A 606 -0.61 -4.44 -8.38
N GLY A 607 0.39 -4.14 -7.55
CA GLY A 607 0.34 -4.47 -6.12
C GLY A 607 0.83 -5.87 -5.79
N ILE A 608 1.40 -6.59 -6.77
CA ILE A 608 1.70 -8.01 -6.63
C ILE A 608 3.09 -8.22 -6.03
N ILE A 609 3.12 -8.92 -4.90
CA ILE A 609 4.31 -9.44 -4.24
C ILE A 609 4.31 -10.96 -4.46
N SER A 610 5.35 -11.51 -5.09
CA SER A 610 5.39 -12.92 -5.47
C SER A 610 6.55 -13.67 -4.82
N GLY A 611 6.49 -15.00 -4.87
CA GLY A 611 7.63 -15.82 -4.50
C GLY A 611 7.84 -16.00 -3.00
N VAL A 612 6.80 -15.83 -2.19
CA VAL A 612 6.84 -15.91 -0.72
C VAL A 612 6.65 -17.35 -0.26
N ALA A 613 7.60 -17.91 0.48
CA ALA A 613 7.52 -19.26 1.03
C ALA A 613 6.71 -19.30 2.34
N PRO A 614 6.23 -20.48 2.78
CA PRO A 614 5.71 -20.65 4.12
C PRO A 614 6.67 -20.15 5.20
N ASP A 615 6.10 -19.58 6.26
CA ASP A 615 6.78 -18.98 7.41
C ASP A 615 7.65 -17.76 7.07
N GLU A 616 7.59 -17.25 5.84
CA GLU A 616 8.14 -15.94 5.50
C GLU A 616 7.14 -14.81 5.81
N THR A 617 7.68 -13.66 6.23
CA THR A 617 6.92 -12.43 6.48
C THR A 617 7.39 -11.33 5.55
N ILE A 618 6.46 -10.78 4.76
CA ILE A 618 6.65 -9.51 4.04
C ILE A 618 6.56 -8.38 5.06
N VAL A 619 7.48 -7.43 5.01
CA VAL A 619 7.49 -6.21 5.82
C VAL A 619 7.56 -5.01 4.90
N ILE A 620 6.48 -4.24 4.87
CA ILE A 620 6.43 -2.91 4.25
C ILE A 620 6.55 -1.90 5.38
N ASP A 621 7.57 -1.04 5.35
CA ASP A 621 7.83 -0.03 6.37
C ASP A 621 7.52 1.40 5.88
N GLN A 622 7.73 2.37 6.78
CA GLN A 622 7.53 3.81 6.51
C GLN A 622 6.10 4.17 6.07
N ILE A 623 5.11 3.40 6.50
CA ILE A 623 3.69 3.70 6.27
C ILE A 623 3.21 4.65 7.35
N LEU A 624 2.59 5.76 6.95
CA LEU A 624 2.01 6.72 7.90
C LEU A 624 0.82 6.09 8.65
N SER A 625 0.69 6.38 9.95
CA SER A 625 -0.54 6.02 10.65
C SER A 625 -1.74 6.74 10.04
N GLY A 626 -2.89 6.08 10.01
CA GLY A 626 -4.08 6.52 9.29
C GLY A 626 -4.23 5.93 7.89
N THR A 627 -3.17 5.43 7.26
CA THR A 627 -3.28 4.70 5.98
C THR A 627 -4.02 3.39 6.18
N GLU A 628 -5.05 3.12 5.35
CA GLU A 628 -5.73 1.83 5.36
C GLU A 628 -5.09 0.87 4.36
N PHE A 629 -5.16 -0.43 4.68
CA PHE A 629 -4.56 -1.47 3.86
C PHE A 629 -5.56 -2.58 3.54
N LYS A 630 -5.30 -3.24 2.42
CA LYS A 630 -6.01 -4.45 1.99
C LYS A 630 -4.99 -5.42 1.40
N VAL A 631 -5.06 -6.66 1.86
CA VAL A 631 -4.15 -7.74 1.47
C VAL A 631 -4.97 -8.94 1.05
N ASN A 632 -4.71 -9.45 -0.16
CA ASN A 632 -5.31 -10.68 -0.65
C ASN A 632 -4.21 -11.63 -1.12
N GLU A 633 -4.39 -12.93 -0.91
CA GLU A 633 -3.57 -13.92 -1.60
C GLU A 633 -4.11 -14.13 -3.01
N ILE A 634 -3.23 -14.11 -4.01
CA ILE A 634 -3.59 -14.56 -5.36
C ILE A 634 -3.89 -16.04 -5.27
N LYS A 635 -5.11 -16.41 -5.66
CA LYS A 635 -5.66 -17.73 -5.41
C LYS A 635 -4.68 -18.83 -5.83
N PRO A 636 -4.22 -19.68 -4.88
CA PRO A 636 -3.34 -20.80 -5.21
C PRO A 636 -4.13 -21.87 -5.98
N ASP A 637 -3.43 -22.91 -6.45
CA ASP A 637 -4.08 -24.02 -7.17
C ASP A 637 -5.21 -24.66 -6.34
N ASP A 638 -6.45 -24.42 -6.75
CA ASP A 638 -7.67 -24.94 -6.13
C ASP A 638 -7.74 -26.46 -6.08
N SER A 639 -6.99 -27.17 -6.93
CA SER A 639 -6.91 -28.63 -6.83
C SER A 639 -6.04 -29.08 -5.66
N LYS A 640 -5.06 -28.26 -5.27
CA LYS A 640 -4.05 -28.56 -4.25
C LYS A 640 -4.33 -27.93 -2.89
N TYR A 641 -4.97 -26.76 -2.84
CA TYR A 641 -5.22 -26.01 -1.61
C TYR A 641 -6.70 -25.80 -1.33
N LYS A 642 -7.06 -25.69 -0.05
CA LYS A 642 -8.34 -25.07 0.37
C LYS A 642 -8.25 -23.56 0.20
N ASP A 643 -9.41 -22.88 0.20
CA ASP A 643 -9.42 -21.41 0.19
C ASP A 643 -8.62 -20.87 1.39
N PRO A 644 -7.78 -19.85 1.20
CA PRO A 644 -6.92 -19.33 2.25
C PRO A 644 -7.72 -18.63 3.35
N ILE A 645 -7.25 -18.76 4.58
CA ILE A 645 -7.83 -18.05 5.73
C ILE A 645 -6.97 -16.82 6.00
N LYS A 646 -7.58 -15.64 5.85
CA LYS A 646 -6.96 -14.35 6.20
C LYS A 646 -7.39 -13.94 7.61
N LYS A 647 -6.42 -13.63 8.46
CA LYS A 647 -6.62 -13.10 9.81
C LYS A 647 -5.76 -11.85 9.99
N VAL A 648 -6.34 -10.79 10.53
CA VAL A 648 -5.58 -9.64 11.05
C VAL A 648 -5.37 -9.85 12.54
N GLU A 649 -4.13 -9.68 13.03
CA GLU A 649 -3.80 -9.91 14.43
C GLU A 649 -4.54 -8.91 15.34
N ASP A 650 -5.20 -9.42 16.38
CA ASP A 650 -6.08 -8.62 17.23
C ASP A 650 -5.31 -7.47 17.91
N GLY A 651 -5.77 -6.24 17.69
CA GLY A 651 -5.16 -5.04 18.25
C GLY A 651 -3.89 -4.54 17.54
N SER A 652 -3.47 -5.18 16.44
CA SER A 652 -2.32 -4.74 15.63
C SER A 652 -2.61 -3.50 14.77
N CYS A 653 -3.89 -3.24 14.46
CA CYS A 653 -4.33 -2.09 13.67
C CYS A 653 -5.67 -1.54 14.19
N ASP A 654 -6.03 -0.35 13.73
CA ASP A 654 -7.35 0.24 13.96
C ASP A 654 -8.36 -0.25 12.93
N GLY A 655 -9.66 -0.02 13.18
CA GLY A 655 -10.73 -0.33 12.23
C GLY A 655 -10.64 0.54 10.98
N GLY A 656 -10.72 -0.10 9.82
CA GLY A 656 -10.84 0.59 8.53
C GLY A 656 -12.24 1.16 8.30
N THR A 657 -12.31 2.22 7.51
CA THR A 657 -13.54 2.90 7.10
C THR A 657 -13.84 2.72 5.62
N VAL A 658 -12.82 2.38 4.81
CA VAL A 658 -12.95 2.15 3.38
C VAL A 658 -13.54 0.76 3.13
N THR A 659 -14.48 0.66 2.19
CA THR A 659 -15.11 -0.62 1.84
C THR A 659 -14.08 -1.67 1.43
N GLY A 660 -14.09 -2.81 2.12
CA GLY A 660 -13.16 -3.92 1.86
C GLY A 660 -11.76 -3.75 2.46
N SER A 661 -11.58 -2.77 3.35
CA SER A 661 -10.38 -2.58 4.16
C SER A 661 -10.19 -3.71 5.15
N ASP A 662 -8.95 -4.18 5.29
CA ASP A 662 -8.57 -5.17 6.31
C ASP A 662 -8.20 -4.49 7.63
N GLY A 663 -7.83 -3.21 7.59
CA GLY A 663 -7.46 -2.43 8.76
C GLY A 663 -6.81 -1.10 8.42
N LYS A 664 -6.60 -0.28 9.44
CA LYS A 664 -5.93 1.01 9.37
C LYS A 664 -4.69 1.02 10.22
N ILE A 665 -3.54 1.44 9.67
CA ILE A 665 -2.29 1.54 10.41
C ILE A 665 -2.50 2.49 11.60
N ALA A 666 -2.29 1.98 12.82
CA ALA A 666 -2.53 2.73 14.05
C ALA A 666 -1.24 3.40 14.52
N LEU A 667 -1.36 4.54 15.21
CA LEU A 667 -0.22 5.20 15.83
C LEU A 667 0.46 4.22 16.81
N GLU A 668 1.79 4.22 16.83
CA GLU A 668 2.59 3.34 17.70
C GLU A 668 2.51 1.82 17.44
N LYS A 669 1.68 1.33 16.50
CA LYS A 669 1.48 -0.11 16.28
C LYS A 669 1.74 -0.55 14.84
N ASP A 670 2.48 -1.66 14.70
CA ASP A 670 2.66 -2.32 13.41
C ASP A 670 1.47 -3.25 13.14
N ALA A 671 0.85 -3.10 11.97
CA ALA A 671 -0.24 -3.98 11.55
C ALA A 671 0.30 -5.33 11.11
N HIS A 672 -0.43 -6.41 11.41
CA HIS A 672 -0.01 -7.76 11.09
C HIS A 672 -1.15 -8.59 10.52
N VAL A 673 -0.99 -8.98 9.26
CA VAL A 673 -1.89 -9.87 8.52
C VAL A 673 -1.25 -11.25 8.43
N ILE A 674 -2.01 -12.28 8.75
CA ILE A 674 -1.60 -13.68 8.67
C ILE A 674 -2.51 -14.36 7.64
N ILE A 675 -1.91 -14.93 6.61
CA ILE A 675 -2.62 -15.68 5.57
C ILE A 675 -2.19 -17.15 5.64
N THR A 676 -3.16 -18.01 5.97
CA THR A 676 -2.94 -19.42 6.24
C THR A 676 -3.52 -20.29 5.13
N ASN A 677 -2.69 -21.17 4.57
CA ASN A 677 -3.12 -22.14 3.56
C ASN A 677 -3.12 -23.54 4.13
N THR A 678 -4.02 -24.37 3.60
CA THR A 678 -4.15 -25.77 4.02
C THR A 678 -4.12 -26.64 2.77
N LEU A 679 -3.25 -27.66 2.76
CA LEU A 679 -3.16 -28.61 1.65
C LEU A 679 -4.38 -29.53 1.64
N LYS A 680 -4.81 -29.90 0.43
CA LYS A 680 -5.74 -31.00 0.18
C LYS A 680 -4.95 -32.31 0.12
N VAL A 681 -5.42 -33.30 0.87
CA VAL A 681 -4.78 -34.62 0.98
C VAL A 681 -5.81 -35.73 0.95
N ASP A 682 -5.32 -36.93 0.69
CA ASP A 682 -6.06 -38.16 0.92
C ASP A 682 -5.68 -38.71 2.29
N LEU A 683 -6.62 -38.66 3.23
CA LEU A 683 -6.42 -39.14 4.59
C LEU A 683 -6.90 -40.59 4.71
N THR A 684 -5.94 -41.50 4.77
CA THR A 684 -6.16 -42.91 5.07
C THR A 684 -6.32 -43.11 6.58
N VAL A 685 -7.43 -43.71 7.01
CA VAL A 685 -7.58 -44.23 8.37
C VAL A 685 -7.39 -45.73 8.37
N ASN A 686 -6.52 -46.21 9.27
CA ASN A 686 -6.29 -47.64 9.51
C ASN A 686 -6.74 -47.99 10.92
N LYS A 687 -7.56 -49.03 11.05
CA LYS A 687 -7.97 -49.57 12.35
C LYS A 687 -7.15 -50.81 12.68
N VAL A 688 -6.51 -50.79 13.86
CA VAL A 688 -5.68 -51.90 14.37
C VAL A 688 -6.26 -52.40 15.69
N TRP A 689 -6.33 -53.71 15.83
CA TRP A 689 -6.70 -54.42 17.07
C TRP A 689 -5.46 -55.12 17.64
N SER A 690 -5.27 -55.05 18.96
CA SER A 690 -4.10 -55.68 19.61
C SER A 690 -4.15 -57.21 19.60
N ASP A 691 -5.33 -57.81 19.58
CA ASP A 691 -5.55 -59.25 19.57
C ASP A 691 -5.71 -59.78 18.14
N ARG A 692 -4.56 -60.11 17.55
CA ARG A 692 -4.47 -60.61 16.17
C ARG A 692 -5.19 -61.94 15.98
N GLY A 693 -5.76 -62.15 14.78
CA GLY A 693 -6.43 -63.40 14.40
C GLY A 693 -7.85 -63.56 14.96
N ILE A 694 -8.41 -62.51 15.55
CA ILE A 694 -9.77 -62.47 16.09
C ILE A 694 -10.67 -61.69 15.13
N LYS A 695 -11.91 -62.15 14.94
CA LYS A 695 -12.91 -61.42 14.14
C LYS A 695 -13.60 -60.38 15.01
N HIS A 696 -13.55 -59.11 14.59
CA HIS A 696 -14.18 -58.00 15.29
C HIS A 696 -15.46 -57.52 14.58
N SER A 697 -16.35 -56.84 15.32
CA SER A 697 -17.47 -56.09 14.72
C SER A 697 -16.98 -54.85 13.97
N SER A 698 -17.78 -54.36 13.02
CA SER A 698 -17.58 -53.04 12.40
C SER A 698 -17.48 -51.95 13.45
N ILE A 699 -16.66 -50.94 13.17
CA ILE A 699 -16.59 -49.68 13.92
C ILE A 699 -16.78 -48.52 12.95
N TYR A 700 -17.18 -47.36 13.46
CA TYR A 700 -17.30 -46.14 12.67
C TYR A 700 -16.17 -45.18 13.02
N ALA A 701 -15.60 -44.55 11.99
CA ALA A 701 -14.60 -43.51 12.12
C ALA A 701 -15.20 -42.18 11.63
N GLY A 702 -15.13 -41.15 12.45
CA GLY A 702 -15.57 -39.78 12.11
C GLY A 702 -14.36 -38.91 11.78
N LEU A 703 -14.44 -38.20 10.67
CA LEU A 703 -13.52 -37.14 10.24
C LEU A 703 -13.99 -35.81 10.83
N TYR A 704 -13.06 -35.05 11.38
CA TYR A 704 -13.29 -33.77 12.03
C TYR A 704 -12.29 -32.72 11.52
N GLU A 705 -12.72 -31.47 11.46
CA GLU A 705 -11.82 -30.33 11.32
C GLU A 705 -10.91 -30.24 12.55
N ALA A 706 -9.81 -29.48 12.43
CA ALA A 706 -8.84 -29.33 13.53
C ALA A 706 -9.44 -28.69 14.79
N ASP A 707 -10.50 -27.89 14.66
CA ASP A 707 -11.25 -27.29 15.76
C ASP A 707 -12.23 -28.26 16.45
N GLY A 708 -12.41 -29.47 15.89
CA GLY A 708 -13.29 -30.51 16.39
C GLY A 708 -14.68 -30.55 15.78
N THR A 709 -14.94 -29.78 14.72
CA THR A 709 -16.20 -29.80 13.96
C THR A 709 -16.35 -31.10 13.15
N PRO A 710 -17.47 -31.84 13.25
CA PRO A 710 -17.67 -33.09 12.51
C PRO A 710 -17.91 -32.84 11.01
N ILE A 711 -17.21 -33.59 10.15
CA ILE A 711 -17.29 -33.48 8.68
C ILE A 711 -18.07 -34.66 8.07
N LYS A 712 -17.52 -35.88 8.18
CA LYS A 712 -18.02 -37.10 7.53
C LYS A 712 -17.66 -38.33 8.37
N SER A 713 -18.35 -39.44 8.15
CA SER A 713 -18.04 -40.73 8.80
C SER A 713 -17.88 -41.86 7.79
N ALA A 714 -17.11 -42.88 8.15
CA ALA A 714 -16.94 -44.11 7.38
C ALA A 714 -17.00 -45.35 8.28
N GLU A 715 -17.49 -46.46 7.74
CA GLU A 715 -17.46 -47.76 8.42
C GLU A 715 -16.13 -48.47 8.14
N LEU A 716 -15.51 -49.03 9.18
CA LEU A 716 -14.31 -49.86 9.10
C LEU A 716 -14.67 -51.28 9.56
N ASN A 717 -14.46 -52.26 8.68
CA ASN A 717 -14.87 -53.65 8.88
C ASN A 717 -13.93 -54.61 8.15
N GLU A 718 -14.22 -55.92 8.23
CA GLU A 718 -13.35 -56.94 7.64
C GLU A 718 -13.29 -56.85 6.10
N ASP A 719 -14.38 -56.45 5.44
CA ASP A 719 -14.47 -56.37 3.97
C ASP A 719 -13.54 -55.29 3.40
N ASN A 720 -13.43 -54.15 4.09
CA ASN A 720 -12.49 -53.09 3.73
C ASN A 720 -11.13 -53.21 4.45
N GLN A 721 -10.85 -54.36 5.05
CA GLN A 721 -9.62 -54.63 5.79
C GLN A 721 -9.34 -53.57 6.87
N TYR A 722 -10.40 -53.06 7.50
CA TYR A 722 -10.34 -52.04 8.54
C TYR A 722 -9.66 -50.75 8.07
N ARG A 723 -9.82 -50.40 6.79
CA ARG A 723 -9.20 -49.24 6.15
C ARG A 723 -10.21 -48.43 5.35
N TYR A 724 -10.08 -47.10 5.40
CA TYR A 724 -10.85 -46.18 4.55
C TYR A 724 -10.00 -44.96 4.17
N VAL A 725 -10.32 -44.32 3.04
CA VAL A 725 -9.63 -43.10 2.58
C VAL A 725 -10.65 -41.97 2.43
N PHE A 726 -10.45 -40.90 3.18
CA PHE A 726 -11.16 -39.64 2.98
C PHE A 726 -10.37 -38.78 1.99
N GLY A 727 -10.88 -38.65 0.76
CA GLY A 727 -10.19 -37.89 -0.29
C GLY A 727 -10.48 -36.38 -0.25
N ASN A 728 -9.52 -35.59 -0.72
CA ASN A 728 -9.61 -34.12 -0.82
C ASN A 728 -9.98 -33.40 0.50
N VAL A 729 -9.50 -33.93 1.62
CA VAL A 729 -9.70 -33.35 2.96
C VAL A 729 -8.55 -32.41 3.31
N SER A 730 -8.68 -31.64 4.39
CA SER A 730 -7.62 -30.74 4.83
C SER A 730 -6.51 -31.55 5.52
N SER A 731 -5.24 -31.17 5.31
CA SER A 731 -4.11 -31.82 5.97
C SER A 731 -4.15 -31.77 7.50
N SER A 732 -4.86 -30.79 8.08
CA SER A 732 -5.01 -30.67 9.53
C SER A 732 -6.13 -31.56 10.10
N ASP A 733 -7.04 -32.09 9.28
CA ASP A 733 -8.23 -32.82 9.73
C ASP A 733 -7.88 -34.11 10.50
N LEU A 734 -8.66 -34.46 11.51
CA LEU A 734 -8.40 -35.59 12.41
C LEU A 734 -9.51 -36.63 12.31
N VAL A 735 -9.15 -37.90 12.50
CA VAL A 735 -10.10 -39.01 12.51
C VAL A 735 -10.16 -39.64 13.90
N TYR A 736 -11.38 -39.77 14.41
CA TYR A 736 -11.67 -40.42 15.69
C TYR A 736 -12.58 -41.62 15.50
N GLU A 737 -12.37 -42.66 16.31
CA GLU A 737 -13.36 -43.73 16.46
C GLU A 737 -14.64 -43.19 17.10
N LEU A 738 -15.79 -43.66 16.64
CA LEU A 738 -17.09 -43.22 17.10
C LEU A 738 -17.75 -44.30 17.95
N ARG A 739 -18.44 -43.88 19.01
CA ARG A 739 -19.31 -44.73 19.82
C ARG A 739 -20.74 -44.21 19.82
N PRO A 740 -21.74 -45.08 20.03
CA PRO A 740 -23.11 -44.63 20.26
C PRO A 740 -23.18 -43.64 21.43
N VAL A 741 -24.08 -42.66 21.31
CA VAL A 741 -24.34 -41.70 22.40
C VAL A 741 -24.92 -42.41 23.62
N THR A 742 -24.54 -41.93 24.81
CA THR A 742 -25.15 -42.33 26.08
C THR A 742 -26.16 -41.29 26.54
N VAL A 743 -26.86 -41.55 27.66
CA VAL A 743 -27.90 -40.64 28.18
C VAL A 743 -27.27 -39.29 28.51
N ASN A 744 -27.84 -38.20 27.98
CA ASN A 744 -27.38 -36.81 28.11
C ASN A 744 -26.18 -36.38 27.23
N GLU A 745 -25.91 -37.10 26.13
CA GLU A 745 -24.94 -36.65 25.12
C GLU A 745 -25.64 -36.23 23.82
N ASN A 746 -25.16 -35.14 23.21
CA ASN A 746 -25.58 -34.74 21.88
C ASN A 746 -24.80 -35.52 20.83
N ALA A 747 -25.51 -36.04 19.82
CA ALA A 747 -24.88 -36.76 18.73
C ALA A 747 -24.11 -35.79 17.82
N GLU A 748 -22.85 -36.11 17.52
CA GLU A 748 -22.01 -35.42 16.52
C GLU A 748 -22.28 -35.98 15.11
N PHE A 749 -22.64 -37.27 15.01
CA PHE A 749 -23.04 -37.93 13.77
C PHE A 749 -24.31 -38.74 13.96
N THR A 750 -25.12 -38.87 12.90
CA THR A 750 -26.24 -39.82 12.85
C THR A 750 -25.98 -40.84 11.76
N ILE A 751 -25.79 -42.10 12.13
CA ILE A 751 -25.47 -43.19 11.22
C ILE A 751 -26.55 -44.27 11.39
N ASN A 752 -27.23 -44.62 10.29
CA ASN A 752 -28.33 -45.61 10.29
C ASN A 752 -29.41 -45.31 11.35
N GLY A 753 -29.74 -44.04 11.55
CA GLY A 753 -30.75 -43.59 12.53
C GLY A 753 -30.31 -43.62 14.00
N LYS A 754 -29.03 -43.91 14.28
CA LYS A 754 -28.46 -43.90 15.63
C LYS A 754 -27.44 -42.76 15.78
N GLY A 755 -27.46 -42.10 16.93
CA GLY A 755 -26.51 -41.03 17.26
C GLY A 755 -25.15 -41.56 17.71
N TYR A 756 -24.08 -40.91 17.28
CA TYR A 756 -22.69 -41.23 17.60
C TYR A 756 -21.91 -39.99 18.04
N VAL A 757 -20.88 -40.21 18.86
CA VAL A 757 -19.93 -39.19 19.36
C VAL A 757 -18.50 -39.75 19.29
N LYS A 758 -17.49 -38.89 19.11
CA LYS A 758 -16.08 -39.32 19.16
C LYS A 758 -15.69 -39.92 20.50
N VAL A 759 -14.84 -40.93 20.43
CA VAL A 759 -14.15 -41.51 21.57
C VAL A 759 -12.90 -40.67 21.86
N LYS A 760 -12.64 -40.32 23.13
CA LYS A 760 -11.41 -39.61 23.47
C LYS A 760 -10.25 -40.59 23.59
N GLU A 761 -9.04 -40.07 23.46
CA GLU A 761 -7.85 -40.90 23.68
C GLU A 761 -7.86 -41.50 25.09
N ASN A 762 -7.50 -42.78 25.20
CA ASN A 762 -7.52 -43.59 26.42
C ASN A 762 -8.91 -43.97 26.96
N ASP A 763 -10.01 -43.56 26.32
CA ASP A 763 -11.35 -44.03 26.69
C ASP A 763 -11.52 -45.51 26.39
N ILE A 764 -12.44 -46.13 27.14
CA ILE A 764 -12.79 -47.54 27.01
C ILE A 764 -14.02 -47.68 26.13
N ILE A 765 -13.93 -48.57 25.16
CA ILE A 765 -15.05 -48.99 24.33
C ILE A 765 -15.34 -50.47 24.55
N VAL A 766 -16.55 -50.89 24.17
CA VAL A 766 -16.95 -52.30 24.09
C VAL A 766 -17.15 -52.66 22.63
N ALA A 767 -16.46 -53.69 22.16
CA ALA A 767 -16.60 -54.21 20.80
C ALA A 767 -16.74 -55.75 20.82
N LYS A 768 -17.43 -56.31 19.81
CA LYS A 768 -17.58 -57.76 19.69
C LYS A 768 -16.29 -58.36 19.14
N ALA A 769 -15.72 -59.32 19.84
CA ALA A 769 -14.55 -60.11 19.44
C ALA A 769 -14.94 -61.59 19.46
N ASN A 770 -14.98 -62.26 18.30
CA ASN A 770 -15.60 -63.59 18.13
C ASN A 770 -16.98 -63.70 18.79
N ASN A 771 -17.84 -62.71 18.57
CA ASN A 771 -19.20 -62.57 19.16
C ASN A 771 -19.26 -62.32 20.68
N THR A 772 -18.14 -62.14 21.37
CA THR A 772 -18.10 -61.80 22.81
C THR A 772 -17.82 -60.32 23.04
N ASP A 773 -18.53 -59.69 23.99
CA ASP A 773 -18.27 -58.30 24.37
C ASP A 773 -16.91 -58.20 25.06
N THR A 774 -16.00 -57.44 24.47
CA THR A 774 -14.65 -57.25 24.99
C THR A 774 -14.36 -55.76 25.13
N LYS A 775 -13.73 -55.38 26.24
CA LYS A 775 -13.31 -53.99 26.51
C LYS A 775 -11.95 -53.69 25.90
N TYR A 776 -11.86 -52.56 25.20
CA TYR A 776 -10.63 -52.05 24.60
C TYR A 776 -10.38 -50.61 25.02
N LYS A 777 -9.11 -50.26 25.13
CA LYS A 777 -8.65 -48.89 25.31
C LYS A 777 -8.24 -48.31 23.96
N VAL A 778 -8.80 -47.17 23.59
CA VAL A 778 -8.55 -46.53 22.29
C VAL A 778 -7.31 -45.63 22.36
N SER A 779 -6.51 -45.64 21.31
CA SER A 779 -5.35 -44.75 21.13
C SER A 779 -5.22 -44.34 19.67
N TYR A 780 -4.68 -43.14 19.44
CA TYR A 780 -4.52 -42.56 18.11
C TYR A 780 -3.03 -42.43 17.80
N GLY A 781 -2.57 -43.10 16.76
CA GLY A 781 -1.20 -42.98 16.28
C GLY A 781 -0.95 -41.59 15.70
N LYS A 782 0.33 -41.15 15.74
CA LYS A 782 0.77 -39.98 14.98
C LYS A 782 0.45 -40.18 13.51
N LYS A 783 0.05 -39.10 12.83
CA LYS A 783 -0.09 -39.09 11.38
C LYS A 783 1.25 -39.44 10.74
N ALA A 784 1.25 -40.41 9.85
CA ALA A 784 2.37 -40.68 8.96
C ALA A 784 2.12 -39.96 7.63
N GLU A 785 3.13 -39.27 7.14
CA GLU A 785 3.04 -38.35 6.00
C GLU A 785 3.89 -38.90 4.85
N ASP A 786 3.28 -39.11 3.69
CA ASP A 786 3.95 -39.55 2.46
C ASP A 786 3.41 -38.74 1.27
N GLY A 787 4.05 -37.60 1.01
CA GLY A 787 3.58 -36.65 0.00
C GLY A 787 2.16 -36.13 0.31
N THR A 788 1.21 -36.36 -0.59
CA THR A 788 -0.21 -35.98 -0.43
C THR A 788 -1.05 -37.03 0.30
N MET A 789 -0.43 -38.12 0.76
CA MET A 789 -1.10 -39.18 1.53
C MET A 789 -0.80 -39.01 3.02
N ILE A 790 -1.85 -38.87 3.82
CA ILE A 790 -1.74 -38.90 5.28
C ILE A 790 -2.35 -40.20 5.77
N THR A 791 -1.67 -40.90 6.67
CA THR A 791 -2.20 -42.08 7.34
C THR A 791 -2.35 -41.85 8.83
N GLN A 792 -3.55 -42.04 9.37
CA GLN A 792 -3.81 -42.05 10.81
C GLN A 792 -4.24 -43.45 11.26
N THR A 793 -3.60 -43.97 12.29
CA THR A 793 -3.90 -45.31 12.83
C THR A 793 -4.69 -45.19 14.12
N ILE A 794 -5.84 -45.85 14.20
CA ILE A 794 -6.63 -45.98 15.42
C ILE A 794 -6.39 -47.37 16.01
N THR A 795 -5.83 -47.44 17.21
CA THR A 795 -5.49 -48.73 17.85
C THR A 795 -6.40 -49.01 19.04
N ASN A 796 -7.09 -50.15 19.01
CA ASN A 796 -7.83 -50.70 20.15
C ASN A 796 -6.98 -51.74 20.86
N THR A 797 -6.53 -51.41 22.07
CA THR A 797 -5.73 -52.30 22.90
C THR A 797 -6.62 -53.03 23.89
N LYS A 798 -6.62 -54.36 23.83
CA LYS A 798 -7.41 -55.23 24.68
C LYS A 798 -6.98 -55.03 26.13
N ILE A 799 -7.95 -54.75 27.00
CA ILE A 799 -7.68 -54.56 28.41
C ILE A 799 -7.52 -55.93 29.06
N VAL A 800 -6.29 -56.25 29.46
CA VAL A 800 -5.96 -57.46 30.21
C VAL A 800 -5.04 -57.14 31.38
N THR A 801 -5.06 -57.98 32.42
CA THR A 801 -4.16 -57.90 33.57
C THR A 801 -3.70 -59.31 33.98
N LYS A 802 -2.86 -59.38 35.02
CA LYS A 802 -2.36 -60.62 35.61
C LYS A 802 -2.85 -60.77 37.04
N LEU A 803 -3.16 -62.00 37.45
CA LEU A 803 -3.38 -62.37 38.84
C LEU A 803 -2.15 -63.14 39.34
N ASN A 804 -1.42 -62.56 40.28
CA ASN A 804 -0.27 -63.20 40.92
C ASN A 804 -0.67 -63.72 42.30
N LEU A 805 -0.29 -64.95 42.60
CA LEU A 805 -0.59 -65.64 43.84
C LEU A 805 0.73 -66.08 44.49
N ILE A 806 0.80 -66.01 45.81
CA ILE A 806 1.86 -66.63 46.60
C ILE A 806 1.23 -67.49 47.69
N LYS A 807 1.62 -68.75 47.75
CA LYS A 807 1.07 -69.75 48.67
C LYS A 807 1.98 -69.95 49.86
N VAL A 808 1.44 -69.81 51.07
CA VAL A 808 2.21 -69.91 52.32
C VAL A 808 1.52 -70.79 53.37
N GLU A 809 2.27 -71.22 54.38
CA GLU A 809 1.73 -71.84 55.59
C GLU A 809 1.05 -70.79 56.48
N LYS A 810 -0.14 -71.12 57.00
CA LYS A 810 -0.87 -70.26 57.93
C LYS A 810 -0.04 -70.05 59.21
N ASN A 811 0.15 -68.78 59.59
CA ASN A 811 1.02 -68.32 60.69
C ASN A 811 2.54 -68.47 60.46
N ASN A 812 2.99 -68.87 59.26
CA ASN A 812 4.41 -68.87 58.89
C ASN A 812 4.58 -68.44 57.42
N LYS A 813 4.60 -67.13 57.20
CA LYS A 813 4.70 -66.52 55.86
C LYS A 813 6.04 -66.76 55.16
N GLU A 814 7.08 -67.16 55.89
CA GLU A 814 8.39 -67.53 55.32
C GLU A 814 8.38 -68.94 54.70
N HIS A 815 7.39 -69.77 55.06
CA HIS A 815 7.25 -71.13 54.54
C HIS A 815 6.35 -71.16 53.29
N LEU A 816 6.98 -71.12 52.12
CA LEU A 816 6.35 -71.10 50.80
C LEU A 816 5.93 -72.52 50.37
N LEU A 817 4.76 -72.64 49.74
CA LEU A 817 4.17 -73.95 49.42
C LEU A 817 4.08 -74.22 47.92
N GLU A 818 4.89 -75.17 47.46
CA GLU A 818 4.88 -75.70 46.09
C GLU A 818 3.69 -76.65 45.85
N ASN A 819 3.30 -76.82 44.58
CA ASN A 819 2.36 -77.84 44.10
C ASN A 819 0.90 -77.66 44.54
N ALA A 820 0.50 -76.48 45.03
CA ALA A 820 -0.92 -76.12 45.14
C ALA A 820 -1.51 -75.94 43.75
N GLU A 821 -2.67 -76.55 43.47
CA GLU A 821 -3.38 -76.40 42.20
C GLU A 821 -4.68 -75.60 42.41
N PHE A 822 -4.98 -74.68 41.48
CA PHE A 822 -6.17 -73.85 41.50
C PHE A 822 -6.90 -73.88 40.15
N ALA A 823 -8.20 -73.61 40.21
CA ALA A 823 -9.03 -73.31 39.06
C ALA A 823 -9.66 -71.92 39.22
N LEU A 824 -9.72 -71.17 38.12
CA LEU A 824 -10.34 -69.86 38.03
C LEU A 824 -11.58 -69.95 37.14
N TYR A 825 -12.70 -69.41 37.61
CA TYR A 825 -14.00 -69.41 36.93
C TYR A 825 -14.50 -67.97 36.78
N THR A 826 -15.24 -67.66 35.72
CA THR A 826 -16.01 -66.40 35.69
C THR A 826 -17.17 -66.50 36.68
N ALA A 827 -17.58 -65.35 37.23
CA ALA A 827 -18.59 -65.29 38.27
C ALA A 827 -19.67 -64.25 37.93
N ASN A 828 -20.88 -64.47 38.43
CA ASN A 828 -21.95 -63.49 38.35
C ASN A 828 -21.79 -62.38 39.41
N ASP A 829 -22.78 -61.49 39.52
CA ASP A 829 -22.69 -60.35 40.43
C ASP A 829 -22.54 -60.69 41.91
N ASN A 830 -23.03 -61.88 42.30
CA ASN A 830 -22.96 -62.41 43.66
C ASN A 830 -21.73 -63.33 43.88
N TYR A 831 -20.77 -63.33 42.95
CA TYR A 831 -19.60 -64.22 42.95
C TYR A 831 -19.94 -65.72 43.00
N THR A 832 -21.07 -66.12 42.44
CA THR A 832 -21.35 -67.55 42.21
C THR A 832 -20.86 -67.96 40.83
N TYR A 833 -20.36 -69.19 40.70
CA TYR A 833 -19.78 -69.73 39.46
C TYR A 833 -20.41 -71.07 39.10
N GLU A 834 -20.38 -71.43 37.81
CA GLU A 834 -20.74 -72.75 37.30
C GLU A 834 -19.48 -73.46 36.79
N GLU A 835 -19.43 -74.79 36.83
CA GLU A 835 -18.27 -75.54 36.32
C GLU A 835 -18.06 -75.34 34.81
N SER A 836 -19.11 -74.97 34.06
CA SER A 836 -19.08 -74.59 32.64
C SER A 836 -18.31 -73.27 32.39
N ASN A 837 -18.13 -72.43 33.40
CA ASN A 837 -17.52 -71.10 33.32
C ASN A 837 -16.00 -71.11 33.60
N LEU A 838 -15.35 -72.26 33.42
CA LEU A 838 -13.92 -72.43 33.66
C LEU A 838 -13.10 -71.52 32.73
N VAL A 839 -12.30 -70.63 33.33
CA VAL A 839 -11.33 -69.79 32.62
C VAL A 839 -10.02 -70.56 32.42
N THR A 840 -9.51 -71.15 33.49
CA THR A 840 -8.31 -72.01 33.46
C THR A 840 -8.22 -72.84 34.73
N ASN A 841 -7.76 -74.09 34.62
CA ASN A 841 -7.42 -74.99 35.73
C ASN A 841 -5.91 -75.29 35.77
N LYS A 842 -5.10 -74.54 35.02
CA LYS A 842 -3.64 -74.75 34.88
C LYS A 842 -2.84 -73.87 35.84
N ILE A 843 -3.42 -73.50 36.98
CA ILE A 843 -2.78 -72.63 37.97
C ILE A 843 -2.12 -73.55 38.98
N LYS A 844 -0.79 -73.60 38.97
CA LYS A 844 -0.01 -74.44 39.89
C LYS A 844 1.12 -73.64 40.52
N THR A 845 1.32 -73.75 41.83
CA THR A 845 2.41 -73.05 42.51
C THR A 845 3.75 -73.73 42.26
N ASP A 846 4.77 -72.93 41.97
CA ASP A 846 6.15 -73.36 41.78
C ASP A 846 6.90 -73.55 43.12
N SER A 847 8.19 -73.90 43.04
CA SER A 847 9.04 -74.14 44.22
C SER A 847 9.22 -72.93 45.13
N ASN A 848 8.86 -71.73 44.66
CA ASN A 848 8.83 -70.51 45.46
C ASN A 848 7.40 -70.19 45.93
N GLY A 849 6.48 -71.15 45.86
CA GLY A 849 5.07 -71.00 46.22
C GLY A 849 4.29 -70.05 45.31
N ARG A 850 4.81 -69.67 44.13
CA ARG A 850 4.20 -68.64 43.27
C ARG A 850 3.42 -69.23 42.11
N ALA A 851 2.32 -68.59 41.74
CA ALA A 851 1.56 -68.89 40.53
C ALA A 851 1.03 -67.60 39.87
N THR A 852 0.95 -67.57 38.54
CA THR A 852 0.44 -66.41 37.79
C THR A 852 -0.59 -66.82 36.76
N VAL A 853 -1.70 -66.10 36.73
CA VAL A 853 -2.70 -66.16 35.66
C VAL A 853 -2.54 -64.93 34.77
N ASN A 854 -2.32 -65.15 33.47
CA ASN A 854 -2.13 -64.08 32.50
C ASN A 854 -3.41 -63.83 31.69
N GLY A 855 -3.58 -62.61 31.17
CA GLY A 855 -4.60 -62.31 30.16
C GLY A 855 -6.02 -62.14 30.71
N LEU A 856 -6.16 -61.80 32.00
CA LEU A 856 -7.48 -61.62 32.61
C LEU A 856 -8.12 -60.31 32.14
N VAL A 857 -9.28 -60.40 31.52
CA VAL A 857 -10.08 -59.23 31.14
C VAL A 857 -10.83 -58.66 32.36
N PRO A 858 -11.26 -57.39 32.35
CA PRO A 858 -12.11 -56.84 33.40
C PRO A 858 -13.38 -57.66 33.61
N GLY A 859 -13.68 -58.01 34.86
CA GLY A 859 -14.76 -58.92 35.21
C GLY A 859 -14.66 -59.47 36.63
N LYS A 860 -15.67 -60.24 37.03
CA LYS A 860 -15.71 -60.96 38.32
C LYS A 860 -15.34 -62.42 38.10
N TYR A 861 -14.52 -62.95 39.00
CA TYR A 861 -14.04 -64.31 38.96
C TYR A 861 -14.06 -64.96 40.35
N VAL A 862 -14.04 -66.28 40.36
CA VAL A 862 -13.85 -67.10 41.56
C VAL A 862 -12.60 -67.96 41.37
N LEU A 863 -11.65 -67.83 42.30
CA LEU A 863 -10.48 -68.67 42.40
C LEU A 863 -10.75 -69.77 43.44
N LYS A 864 -10.60 -71.03 43.06
CA LYS A 864 -10.83 -72.21 43.89
C LYS A 864 -9.56 -73.03 43.97
N GLU A 865 -9.11 -73.36 45.16
CA GLU A 865 -8.05 -74.36 45.34
C GLU A 865 -8.64 -75.74 45.03
N THR A 866 -8.07 -76.44 44.06
CA THR A 866 -8.53 -77.77 43.64
C THR A 866 -7.68 -78.87 44.26
N LYS A 867 -6.44 -78.55 44.65
CA LYS A 867 -5.53 -79.47 45.35
C LYS A 867 -4.58 -78.70 46.26
N ALA A 868 -4.56 -79.07 47.53
CA ALA A 868 -3.61 -78.53 48.49
C ALA A 868 -2.20 -79.11 48.27
N PRO A 869 -1.15 -78.36 48.64
CA PRO A 869 0.19 -78.89 48.84
C PRO A 869 0.22 -80.09 49.79
N GLU A 870 1.18 -81.00 49.60
CA GLU A 870 1.33 -82.19 50.43
C GLU A 870 1.52 -81.83 51.90
N GLY A 871 0.76 -82.45 52.80
CA GLY A 871 0.77 -82.14 54.24
C GLY A 871 -0.11 -80.95 54.66
N TYR A 872 -0.94 -80.41 53.77
CA TYR A 872 -1.85 -79.28 54.06
C TYR A 872 -3.31 -79.60 53.76
N SER A 873 -4.21 -78.89 54.45
CA SER A 873 -5.65 -79.02 54.27
C SER A 873 -6.12 -78.23 53.03
N LEU A 874 -6.95 -78.85 52.20
CA LEU A 874 -7.62 -78.21 51.06
C LEU A 874 -8.62 -77.17 51.55
N SER A 875 -8.51 -75.93 51.05
CA SER A 875 -9.47 -74.88 51.38
C SER A 875 -10.88 -75.22 50.88
N ALA A 876 -11.86 -75.19 51.79
CA ALA A 876 -13.28 -75.29 51.43
C ALA A 876 -13.85 -73.95 50.92
N ASN A 877 -13.19 -72.83 51.22
CA ASN A 877 -13.60 -71.49 50.79
C ASN A 877 -12.97 -71.16 49.44
N VAL A 878 -13.67 -70.31 48.68
CA VAL A 878 -13.20 -69.77 47.41
C VAL A 878 -12.86 -68.29 47.56
N TRP A 879 -11.91 -67.80 46.77
CA TRP A 879 -11.52 -66.39 46.74
C TRP A 879 -12.27 -65.67 45.63
N GLN A 880 -12.87 -64.53 45.98
CA GLN A 880 -13.54 -63.64 45.03
C GLN A 880 -12.49 -62.73 44.40
N VAL A 881 -12.40 -62.72 43.07
CA VAL A 881 -11.44 -61.91 42.33
C VAL A 881 -12.20 -60.89 41.49
N LEU A 882 -11.94 -59.60 41.71
CA LEU A 882 -12.47 -58.51 40.90
C LEU A 882 -11.34 -57.93 40.06
N VAL A 883 -11.50 -57.97 38.74
CA VAL A 883 -10.63 -57.26 37.81
C VAL A 883 -11.37 -56.01 37.33
N ARG A 884 -10.82 -54.84 37.65
CA ARG A 884 -11.39 -53.55 37.23
C ARG A 884 -10.86 -53.10 35.88
N ASP A 885 -11.58 -52.15 35.30
CA ASP A 885 -11.26 -51.53 34.01
C ASP A 885 -9.90 -50.80 34.00
N ASN A 886 -9.44 -50.30 35.15
CA ASN A 886 -8.11 -49.73 35.34
C ASN A 886 -7.00 -50.79 35.54
N GLN A 887 -7.27 -52.06 35.20
CA GLN A 887 -6.39 -53.22 35.35
C GLN A 887 -6.01 -53.57 36.80
N SER A 888 -6.61 -52.91 37.80
CA SER A 888 -6.45 -53.28 39.21
C SER A 888 -7.17 -54.60 39.50
N VAL A 889 -6.53 -55.43 40.31
CA VAL A 889 -7.08 -56.69 40.80
C VAL A 889 -7.30 -56.56 42.30
N GLU A 890 -8.46 -57.04 42.75
CA GLU A 890 -8.78 -57.24 44.16
C GLU A 890 -9.12 -58.70 44.38
N VAL A 891 -8.64 -59.25 45.50
CA VAL A 891 -8.96 -60.60 45.93
C VAL A 891 -9.49 -60.52 47.35
N THR A 892 -10.66 -61.11 47.59
CA THR A 892 -11.24 -61.19 48.94
C THR A 892 -11.58 -62.64 49.29
N LEU A 893 -11.53 -62.94 50.58
CA LEU A 893 -11.98 -64.19 51.16
C LEU A 893 -13.07 -63.86 52.18
N ASN A 894 -14.30 -64.34 51.97
CA ASN A 894 -15.45 -64.04 52.84
C ASN A 894 -15.65 -62.53 53.10
N GLY A 895 -15.42 -61.70 52.08
CA GLY A 895 -15.55 -60.24 52.19
C GLY A 895 -14.34 -59.51 52.79
N VAL A 896 -13.30 -60.23 53.24
CA VAL A 896 -12.06 -59.62 53.76
C VAL A 896 -11.00 -59.56 52.66
N PRO A 897 -10.37 -58.40 52.39
CA PRO A 897 -9.27 -58.30 51.45
C PRO A 897 -8.09 -59.22 51.80
N VAL A 898 -7.59 -59.93 50.80
CA VAL A 898 -6.39 -60.75 50.93
C VAL A 898 -5.15 -59.86 50.96
N GLU A 899 -4.24 -60.14 51.89
CA GLU A 899 -2.96 -59.43 52.03
C GLU A 899 -2.08 -59.62 50.79
N LYS A 900 -1.27 -58.62 50.46
CA LYS A 900 -0.29 -58.67 49.36
C LYS A 900 1.12 -58.77 49.92
N SER A 901 1.98 -59.56 49.28
CA SER A 901 3.43 -59.55 49.53
C SER A 901 4.07 -58.26 49.01
N ASP A 902 5.35 -58.04 49.35
CA ASP A 902 6.13 -56.86 48.92
C ASP A 902 6.21 -56.71 47.40
N ASP A 903 6.16 -57.81 46.65
CA ASP A 903 6.11 -57.85 45.18
C ASP A 903 4.69 -57.80 44.59
N GLY A 904 3.67 -57.62 45.43
CA GLY A 904 2.27 -57.40 45.03
C GLY A 904 1.46 -58.67 44.74
N ALA A 905 1.97 -59.87 44.99
CA ALA A 905 1.22 -61.12 44.86
C ALA A 905 0.23 -61.31 46.03
N PHE A 906 -0.95 -61.87 45.75
CA PHE A 906 -1.95 -62.15 46.79
C PHE A 906 -1.55 -63.37 47.61
N VAL A 907 -1.47 -63.21 48.94
CA VAL A 907 -1.03 -64.24 49.87
C VAL A 907 -2.17 -65.20 50.17
N ILE A 908 -2.01 -66.45 49.76
CA ILE A 908 -2.98 -67.53 49.94
C ILE A 908 -2.46 -68.51 50.99
N GLU A 909 -3.09 -68.56 52.16
CA GLU A 909 -2.64 -69.38 53.30
C GLU A 909 -3.27 -70.78 53.30
N ASN A 910 -2.50 -71.83 53.66
CA ASN A 910 -3.05 -73.15 53.97
C ASN A 910 -2.70 -73.59 55.38
N ILE A 911 -3.61 -74.35 55.98
CA ILE A 911 -3.43 -74.92 57.30
C ILE A 911 -2.66 -76.24 57.16
N LYS A 912 -1.54 -76.36 57.85
CA LYS A 912 -0.76 -77.60 57.93
C LYS A 912 -1.61 -78.69 58.60
N LEU A 913 -1.69 -79.87 57.99
CA LEU A 913 -2.32 -81.02 58.60
C LEU A 913 -1.47 -81.42 59.80
N TYR A 914 -2.03 -81.29 60.99
CA TYR A 914 -1.41 -81.80 62.19
C TYR A 914 -1.29 -83.32 62.03
N SER A 915 -0.07 -83.85 61.92
CA SER A 915 0.12 -85.24 62.30
C SER A 915 -0.16 -85.30 63.80
N LEU A 916 -1.19 -86.07 64.20
CA LEU A 916 -1.23 -86.54 65.58
C LEU A 916 0.17 -87.07 65.88
N PRO A 917 0.83 -86.66 66.98
CA PRO A 917 2.01 -87.40 67.40
C PRO A 917 1.57 -88.86 67.49
N SER A 918 2.27 -89.75 66.79
CA SER A 918 2.28 -91.14 67.21
C SER A 918 2.44 -91.11 68.73
N THR A 919 1.45 -91.60 69.46
CA THR A 919 1.42 -91.58 70.92
C THR A 919 2.63 -92.37 71.41
N GLY A 920 3.74 -91.67 71.64
CA GLY A 920 5.04 -92.29 71.84
C GLY A 920 6.22 -91.33 71.75
N GLY A 921 6.12 -90.15 72.37
CA GLY A 921 7.27 -89.26 72.59
C GLY A 921 8.13 -89.72 73.79
N SER A 922 9.44 -89.54 73.70
CA SER A 922 10.52 -90.09 74.54
C SER A 922 10.48 -89.83 76.06
N GLY A 923 9.49 -89.08 76.56
CA GLY A 923 9.31 -88.81 77.99
C GLY A 923 8.79 -90.00 78.81
N ILE A 924 8.03 -90.91 78.20
CA ILE A 924 7.48 -92.10 78.89
C ILE A 924 8.59 -93.11 79.24
N TYR A 925 9.66 -93.17 78.44
CA TYR A 925 10.80 -94.07 78.67
C TYR A 925 11.53 -93.75 79.97
N TRP A 926 11.65 -92.49 80.38
CA TRP A 926 12.29 -92.13 81.66
C TRP A 926 11.47 -92.58 82.87
N TYR A 927 10.14 -92.47 82.81
CA TYR A 927 9.25 -92.98 83.86
C TYR A 927 9.20 -94.52 83.87
N MET A 928 9.27 -95.18 82.71
CA MET A 928 9.28 -96.63 82.60
C MET A 928 10.62 -97.25 83.04
N ILE A 929 11.75 -96.62 82.70
CA ILE A 929 13.09 -97.00 83.18
C ILE A 929 13.20 -96.76 84.68
N GLY A 930 12.74 -95.62 85.19
CA GLY A 930 12.68 -95.34 86.62
C GLY A 930 11.82 -96.36 87.39
N GLY A 931 10.65 -96.72 86.85
CA GLY A 931 9.78 -97.76 87.39
C GLY A 931 10.42 -99.16 87.38
N MET A 932 11.11 -99.54 86.30
CA MET A 932 11.82 -100.82 86.22
C MET A 932 13.02 -100.89 87.18
N VAL A 933 13.75 -99.80 87.39
CA VAL A 933 14.86 -99.76 88.36
C VAL A 933 14.33 -99.91 89.79
N LEU A 934 13.21 -99.26 90.14
CA LEU A 934 12.59 -99.41 91.46
C LEU A 934 12.07 -100.83 91.70
N MET A 935 11.44 -101.46 90.70
CA MET A 935 10.98 -102.84 90.77
C MET A 935 12.16 -103.82 90.88
N SER A 936 13.27 -103.56 90.18
CA SER A 936 14.50 -104.35 90.27
C SER A 936 15.18 -104.22 91.63
N ALA A 937 15.19 -103.01 92.21
CA ALA A 937 15.71 -102.77 93.56
C ALA A 937 14.83 -103.44 94.63
N ALA A 938 13.50 -103.39 94.50
CA ALA A 938 12.58 -104.08 95.39
C ALA A 938 12.71 -105.62 95.27
N ALA A 939 12.84 -106.15 94.05
CA ALA A 939 13.10 -107.57 93.81
C ALA A 939 14.47 -108.00 94.35
N TRP A 940 15.50 -107.15 94.27
CA TRP A 940 16.82 -107.43 94.82
C TRP A 940 16.84 -107.38 96.36
N ILE A 941 16.10 -106.46 96.99
CA ILE A 941 15.90 -106.42 98.44
C ILE A 941 15.12 -107.65 98.92
N LEU A 942 14.06 -108.05 98.20
CA LEU A 942 13.31 -109.28 98.48
C LEU A 942 14.15 -110.54 98.27
N TYR A 943 14.99 -110.58 97.22
CA TYR A 943 15.94 -111.67 96.99
C TYR A 943 17.01 -111.73 98.09
N LYS A 944 17.56 -110.59 98.54
CA LYS A 944 18.53 -110.52 99.63
C LYS A 944 17.93 -110.90 100.99
N ASN A 945 16.65 -110.60 101.21
CA ASN A 945 15.91 -111.03 102.40
C ASN A 945 15.56 -112.53 102.36
N LYS A 946 15.20 -113.08 101.18
CA LYS A 946 14.91 -114.52 101.00
C LYS A 946 16.18 -115.40 101.01
N CYS A 947 17.34 -114.87 100.59
CA CYS A 947 18.65 -115.53 100.77
C CYS A 947 19.19 -115.48 102.21
N ARG A 948 18.69 -114.57 103.06
CA ARG A 948 18.99 -114.56 104.51
C ARG A 948 18.17 -115.56 105.32
N GLU A 949 16.99 -115.97 104.85
CA GLU A 949 16.19 -117.05 105.47
C GLU A 949 16.70 -118.47 105.15
N VAL A 950 17.51 -118.65 104.10
CA VAL A 950 18.01 -119.98 103.67
C VAL A 950 19.45 -120.25 104.13
N LEU A 951 20.15 -119.27 104.72
CA LEU A 951 21.50 -119.42 105.26
C LEU A 951 21.69 -118.59 106.56
N GLY A 952 21.10 -119.05 107.68
CA GLY A 952 21.43 -118.51 109.01
C GLY A 952 20.48 -118.92 110.14
N LYS A 953 21.06 -119.45 111.22
CA LYS A 953 20.46 -119.68 112.54
C LYS A 953 19.78 -118.46 113.14
#